data_AF-A0A1B1UKL4-F1
#
_entry.id   AF-A0A1B1UKL4-F1
#
_cell.length_a   1.000
_cell.length_b   1.000
_cell.length_c   1.000
_cell.angle_alpha   90.00
_cell.angle_beta   90.00
_cell.angle_gamma   90.00
#
_symmetry.space_group_name_H-M   'P 1'
#
loop_
_entity.id
_entity.type
_entity.pdbx_description
1 polymer ?
#
loop_
_entity_poly.entity_id
_entity_poly.type
_entity_poly.pdbx_seq_one_letter_code
_entity_poly.pdbx_strand_id
1 'polypeptide(L)'
;MSQRDVAEVNLHDLQVSDSLIGKCQHLVREVAIPYQWDALNDRNPEATPSHAVENFRIAAGRAKGEFYGTVFQDSDVAKWLEAVAWSLCQTPNPDLEKAADELIELIAAAQCGDGYLNTYFMLKAPQERWSNLAECHELYCAGHLIEAGIAFLLATGKRRLLEVVCKLADHLGRVFGPERDQLHGYDGHPEIELALTRLYEVTQEQRYLTLANYFVEQRGTEPHFYDIEHEKRRQSCHVKSSGVPWTVKNKAYSQAHLPISEQRTATGHAVRFVYLMTAVAHLARLRQNEQQRQACLRLWQNMVQRQIYVTGGIGSQSFGEAFSSDYDLPNDTAYAESCASIGLMMFARRMLEMEGDSRYADVMERALYNTVLGSIAFDGRHYFYVNPLEVHPKTLRSNGIYSHVRPVRQRWFGCACCPPNIARIFTSIGHYIYTPCSDALYINLYIGNSVAVSVGGHTLRLLMSGKYPWRDEVEIAVESAQPIAHTLALRLPEWCSAPETTLNGEPVNCESRKGYLHIHRTWRQGDRIKLSLPMEVRRVYGHPQLRNLAGKVAIQRGPLVYCLEEADNGTELHNVWLPAESRFSLIEGTGLLSDKILLQADGARLQHTHSEERALYQYDKAPGRLQPQPLTFIPWFSWANRGEGEMRIWINER
;
A
#
# COMPACT_ATOMS: atom_id res chain seq x y z
N MET A 1 19.34 21.58 6.71
CA MET A 1 17.95 21.95 6.39
C MET A 1 17.23 22.19 7.70
N SER A 2 16.41 23.23 7.82
CA SER A 2 15.59 23.42 9.03
C SER A 2 14.59 22.26 9.17
N GLN A 3 14.27 21.88 10.41
CA GLN A 3 13.22 20.89 10.68
C GLN A 3 11.93 21.36 10.01
N ARG A 4 11.39 20.55 9.10
CA ARG A 4 10.05 20.79 8.59
C ARG A 4 9.09 20.27 9.65
N ASP A 5 8.39 21.19 10.29
CA ASP A 5 7.35 20.85 11.24
C ASP A 5 6.14 20.35 10.44
N VAL A 6 5.82 19.07 10.63
CA VAL A 6 4.77 18.36 9.89
C VAL A 6 3.77 17.81 10.90
N ALA A 7 2.51 18.17 10.72
CA ALA A 7 1.42 17.65 11.53
C ALA A 7 0.67 16.54 10.76
N GLU A 8 0.12 15.57 11.48
CA GLU A 8 -0.82 14.61 10.91
C GLU A 8 -2.24 15.20 10.91
N VAL A 9 -3.02 14.93 9.86
CA VAL A 9 -4.41 15.38 9.77
C VAL A 9 -5.25 14.61 10.79
N ASN A 10 -6.05 15.32 11.59
CA ASN A 10 -7.03 14.66 12.45
C ASN A 10 -8.19 14.11 11.59
N LEU A 11 -8.38 12.79 11.59
CA LEU A 11 -9.42 12.16 10.77
C LEU A 11 -10.85 12.42 11.28
N HIS A 12 -11.05 12.87 12.53
CA HIS A 12 -12.37 13.38 12.97
C HIS A 12 -12.78 14.65 12.24
N ASP A 13 -11.78 15.42 11.81
CA ASP A 13 -11.96 16.70 11.13
C ASP A 13 -11.92 16.56 9.60
N LEU A 14 -11.94 15.33 9.06
CA LEU A 14 -11.94 15.05 7.63
C LEU A 14 -13.06 14.08 7.26
N GLN A 15 -13.95 14.51 6.36
CA GLN A 15 -15.02 13.68 5.82
C GLN A 15 -14.89 13.57 4.30
N VAL A 16 -14.67 12.36 3.80
CA VAL A 16 -14.63 12.09 2.36
C VAL A 16 -16.04 12.12 1.78
N SER A 17 -16.23 12.91 0.73
CA SER A 17 -17.46 13.01 -0.07
C SER A 17 -17.29 12.46 -1.48
N ASP A 18 -16.08 12.00 -1.83
CA ASP A 18 -15.73 11.39 -3.11
C ASP A 18 -16.55 10.13 -3.39
N SER A 19 -17.08 9.99 -4.61
CA SER A 19 -17.95 8.87 -4.94
C SER A 19 -17.22 7.54 -5.11
N LEU A 20 -15.94 7.53 -5.50
CA LEU A 20 -15.16 6.31 -5.69
C LEU A 20 -14.55 5.88 -4.36
N ILE A 21 -13.79 6.77 -3.72
CA ILE A 21 -13.12 6.48 -2.45
C ILE A 21 -14.13 6.34 -1.31
N GLY A 22 -15.19 7.15 -1.30
CA GLY A 22 -16.26 7.02 -0.31
C GLY A 22 -17.01 5.68 -0.41
N LYS A 23 -17.21 5.14 -1.62
CA LYS A 23 -17.76 3.78 -1.80
C LYS A 23 -16.82 2.71 -1.22
N CYS A 24 -15.49 2.85 -1.40
CA CYS A 24 -14.52 1.95 -0.79
C CYS A 24 -14.52 2.04 0.74
N GLN A 25 -14.57 3.24 1.31
CA GLN A 25 -14.69 3.42 2.77
C GLN A 25 -15.98 2.80 3.32
N HIS A 26 -17.10 2.99 2.62
CA HIS A 26 -18.36 2.37 2.97
C HIS A 26 -18.28 0.83 2.92
N LEU A 27 -17.75 0.25 1.84
CA LEU A 27 -17.56 -1.20 1.73
C LEU A 27 -16.65 -1.73 2.84
N VAL A 28 -15.57 -1.02 3.17
CA VAL A 28 -14.69 -1.43 4.26
C VAL A 28 -15.40 -1.42 5.60
N ARG A 29 -16.13 -0.35 5.91
CA ARG A 29 -16.83 -0.20 7.19
C ARG A 29 -18.00 -1.17 7.35
N GLU A 30 -18.86 -1.29 6.34
CA GLU A 30 -20.10 -2.05 6.43
C GLU A 30 -19.93 -3.54 6.08
N VAL A 31 -18.86 -3.90 5.35
CA VAL A 31 -18.66 -5.27 4.86
C VAL A 31 -17.33 -5.86 5.29
N ALA A 32 -16.21 -5.22 4.96
CA ALA A 32 -14.89 -5.82 5.19
C ALA A 32 -14.56 -6.00 6.67
N ILE A 33 -14.71 -4.95 7.49
CA ILE A 33 -14.41 -4.99 8.93
C ILE A 33 -15.28 -6.03 9.67
N PRO A 34 -16.62 -6.09 9.47
CA PRO A 34 -17.45 -7.14 10.04
C PRO A 34 -17.06 -8.55 9.54
N TYR A 35 -16.83 -8.72 8.24
CA TYR A 35 -16.42 -10.00 7.66
C TYR A 35 -15.08 -10.50 8.24
N GLN A 36 -14.13 -9.59 8.40
CA GLN A 36 -12.83 -9.85 9.03
C GLN A 36 -13.00 -10.24 10.49
N TRP A 37 -13.86 -9.55 11.23
CA TRP A 37 -14.15 -9.88 12.63
C TRP A 37 -14.69 -11.30 12.79
N ASP A 38 -15.61 -11.72 11.91
CA ASP A 38 -16.12 -13.09 11.90
C ASP A 38 -15.03 -14.10 11.52
N ALA A 39 -14.16 -13.79 10.55
CA ALA A 39 -13.04 -14.65 10.18
C ALA A 39 -12.02 -14.80 11.32
N LEU A 40 -11.65 -13.72 12.01
CA LEU A 40 -10.72 -13.72 13.15
C LEU A 40 -11.25 -14.49 14.37
N ASN A 41 -12.58 -14.64 14.46
CA ASN A 41 -13.27 -15.40 15.50
C ASN A 41 -13.76 -16.77 15.04
N ASP A 42 -13.33 -17.25 13.86
CA ASP A 42 -13.71 -18.54 13.27
C ASP A 42 -15.23 -18.75 13.14
N ARG A 43 -15.98 -17.66 12.93
CA ARG A 43 -17.46 -17.68 12.76
C ARG A 43 -17.90 -17.78 11.31
N ASN A 44 -16.95 -17.79 10.38
CA ASN A 44 -17.21 -17.90 8.96
C ASN A 44 -16.94 -19.35 8.48
N PRO A 45 -17.98 -20.18 8.26
CA PRO A 45 -17.81 -21.60 7.91
C PRO A 45 -17.22 -21.81 6.51
N GLU A 46 -17.20 -20.76 5.67
CA GLU A 46 -16.70 -20.82 4.29
C GLU A 46 -15.24 -20.34 4.19
N ALA A 47 -14.63 -19.91 5.30
CA ALA A 47 -13.22 -19.50 5.38
C ALA A 47 -12.39 -20.56 6.12
N THR A 48 -11.12 -20.68 5.76
CA THR A 48 -10.15 -21.41 6.59
C THR A 48 -10.09 -20.77 7.97
N PRO A 49 -10.08 -21.56 9.07
CA PRO A 49 -9.95 -21.01 10.42
C PRO A 49 -8.73 -20.09 10.53
N SER A 50 -8.90 -18.97 11.23
CA SER A 50 -7.85 -18.02 11.58
C SER A 50 -7.30 -18.30 12.97
N HIS A 51 -8.17 -18.57 13.95
CA HIS A 51 -7.83 -18.75 15.37
C HIS A 51 -7.12 -17.56 16.03
N ALA A 52 -7.08 -16.40 15.38
CA ALA A 52 -6.28 -15.26 15.83
C ALA A 52 -6.75 -14.71 17.19
N VAL A 53 -8.07 -14.52 17.37
CA VAL A 53 -8.62 -14.07 18.67
C VAL A 53 -8.56 -15.20 19.70
N GLU A 54 -8.73 -16.45 19.29
CA GLU A 54 -8.68 -17.60 20.19
C GLU A 54 -7.28 -17.81 20.78
N ASN A 55 -6.21 -17.58 20.00
CA ASN A 55 -4.84 -17.56 20.51
C ASN A 55 -4.68 -16.56 21.68
N PHE A 56 -5.27 -15.36 21.60
CA PHE A 56 -5.27 -14.42 22.72
C PHE A 56 -6.12 -14.89 23.90
N ARG A 57 -7.24 -15.59 23.68
CA ARG A 57 -8.05 -16.18 24.76
C ARG A 57 -7.27 -17.24 25.53
N ILE A 58 -6.56 -18.12 24.84
CA ILE A 58 -5.72 -19.14 25.46
C ILE A 58 -4.55 -18.48 26.20
N ALA A 59 -3.88 -17.51 25.57
CA ALA A 59 -2.76 -16.78 26.17
C ALA A 59 -3.15 -16.00 27.44
N ALA A 60 -4.38 -15.46 27.49
CA ALA A 60 -4.93 -14.80 28.67
C ALA A 60 -5.50 -15.76 29.73
N GLY A 61 -5.39 -17.08 29.53
CA GLY A 61 -5.96 -18.10 30.43
C GLY A 61 -7.50 -18.14 30.46
N ARG A 62 -8.16 -17.55 29.45
CA ARG A 62 -9.63 -17.50 29.32
C ARG A 62 -10.20 -18.64 28.48
N ALA A 63 -9.34 -19.41 27.82
CA ALA A 63 -9.69 -20.62 27.07
C ALA A 63 -8.59 -21.68 27.22
N LYS A 64 -8.90 -22.93 26.86
CA LYS A 64 -7.94 -24.05 26.77
C LYS A 64 -7.77 -24.43 25.31
N GLY A 65 -6.54 -24.66 24.88
CA GLY A 65 -6.24 -25.08 23.52
C GLY A 65 -4.75 -24.97 23.22
N GLU A 66 -4.40 -25.23 21.97
CA GLU A 66 -3.06 -25.01 21.42
C GLU A 66 -3.07 -23.81 20.48
N PHE A 67 -1.89 -23.23 20.27
CA PHE A 67 -1.72 -22.20 19.25
C PHE A 67 -2.04 -22.73 17.84
N TYR A 68 -2.76 -21.95 17.04
CA TYR A 68 -3.01 -22.24 15.62
C TYR A 68 -2.73 -21.02 14.74
N GLY A 69 -2.35 -21.28 13.49
CA GLY A 69 -2.09 -20.25 12.48
C GLY A 69 -0.61 -20.05 12.20
N THR A 70 -0.30 -18.92 11.55
CA THR A 70 1.06 -18.51 11.21
C THR A 70 1.77 -17.91 12.43
N VAL A 71 3.10 -17.91 12.48
CA VAL A 71 3.85 -17.31 13.61
C VAL A 71 3.54 -15.82 13.84
N PHE A 72 3.00 -15.14 12.82
CA PHE A 72 2.61 -13.73 12.84
C PHE A 72 1.08 -13.49 12.92
N GLN A 73 0.30 -14.50 13.33
CA GLN A 73 -1.17 -14.43 13.38
C GLN A 73 -1.70 -13.24 14.21
N ASP A 74 -0.96 -12.86 15.26
CA ASP A 74 -1.30 -11.72 16.13
C ASP A 74 -1.40 -10.40 15.35
N SER A 75 -0.66 -10.27 14.24
CA SER A 75 -0.69 -9.06 13.42
C SER A 75 -2.03 -8.84 12.71
N ASP A 76 -2.81 -9.89 12.46
CA ASP A 76 -4.13 -9.75 11.83
C ASP A 76 -5.12 -9.06 12.78
N VAL A 77 -5.04 -9.38 14.08
CA VAL A 77 -5.80 -8.70 15.14
C VAL A 77 -5.41 -7.23 15.24
N ALA A 78 -4.10 -6.95 15.22
CA ALA A 78 -3.59 -5.58 15.31
C ALA A 78 -4.04 -4.72 14.12
N LYS A 79 -3.93 -5.23 12.88
CA LYS A 79 -4.38 -4.50 11.67
C LYS A 79 -5.89 -4.29 11.67
N TRP A 80 -6.67 -5.25 12.16
CA TRP A 80 -8.12 -5.08 12.32
C TRP A 80 -8.44 -3.97 13.32
N LEU A 81 -7.78 -3.94 14.49
CA LEU A 81 -7.95 -2.85 15.47
C LEU A 81 -7.56 -1.48 14.89
N GLU A 82 -6.49 -1.41 14.10
CA GLU A 82 -6.08 -0.18 13.41
C GLU A 82 -7.17 0.30 12.42
N ALA A 83 -7.72 -0.62 11.60
CA ALA A 83 -8.79 -0.30 10.67
C ALA A 83 -10.07 0.16 11.39
N VAL A 84 -10.42 -0.50 12.50
CA VAL A 84 -11.56 -0.12 13.36
C VAL A 84 -11.37 1.28 13.93
N ALA A 85 -10.19 1.57 14.50
CA ALA A 85 -9.90 2.89 15.06
C ALA A 85 -10.17 4.00 14.03
N TRP A 86 -9.60 3.88 12.83
CA TRP A 86 -9.80 4.88 11.79
C TRP A 86 -11.22 4.93 11.22
N SER A 87 -11.93 3.80 11.20
CA SER A 87 -13.35 3.77 10.85
C SER A 87 -14.20 4.56 11.84
N LEU A 88 -13.89 4.52 13.14
CA LEU A 88 -14.64 5.23 14.18
C LEU A 88 -14.51 6.75 14.04
N CYS A 89 -13.40 7.27 13.51
CA CYS A 89 -13.25 8.70 13.19
C CYS A 89 -14.24 9.17 12.10
N GLN A 90 -14.58 8.29 11.16
CA GLN A 90 -15.49 8.62 10.06
C GLN A 90 -16.95 8.51 10.46
N THR A 91 -17.29 7.46 11.20
CA THR A 91 -18.66 7.18 11.62
C THR A 91 -18.60 6.44 12.96
N PRO A 92 -19.02 7.09 14.06
CA PRO A 92 -19.10 6.44 15.36
C PRO A 92 -19.96 5.18 15.30
N ASN A 93 -19.46 4.10 15.90
CA ASN A 93 -20.18 2.82 15.99
C ASN A 93 -19.94 2.20 17.38
N PRO A 94 -20.89 2.39 18.32
CA PRO A 94 -20.72 1.93 19.70
C PRO A 94 -20.52 0.42 19.84
N ASP A 95 -21.16 -0.39 19.00
CA ASP A 95 -21.03 -1.86 19.06
C ASP A 95 -19.66 -2.32 18.58
N LEU A 96 -19.15 -1.70 17.51
CA LEU A 96 -17.82 -1.98 16.99
C LEU A 96 -16.73 -1.50 17.97
N GLU A 97 -16.91 -0.32 18.55
CA GLU A 97 -15.99 0.22 19.57
C GLU A 97 -15.98 -0.67 20.82
N LYS A 98 -17.14 -1.16 21.27
CA LYS A 98 -17.24 -2.11 22.37
C LYS A 98 -16.52 -3.43 22.06
N ALA A 99 -16.69 -3.98 20.86
CA ALA A 99 -15.98 -5.20 20.45
C ALA A 99 -14.46 -4.99 20.44
N ALA A 100 -14.00 -3.82 20.00
CA ALA A 100 -12.59 -3.44 20.05
C ALA A 100 -12.08 -3.28 21.49
N ASP A 101 -12.84 -2.61 22.37
CA ASP A 101 -12.49 -2.47 23.79
C ASP A 101 -12.37 -3.84 24.48
N GLU A 102 -13.31 -4.76 24.24
CA GLU A 102 -13.26 -6.12 24.79
C GLU A 102 -12.04 -6.91 24.31
N LEU A 103 -11.69 -6.75 23.03
CA LEU A 103 -10.47 -7.33 22.45
C LEU A 103 -9.21 -6.70 23.03
N ILE A 104 -9.18 -5.39 23.26
CA ILE A 104 -8.06 -4.69 23.88
C ILE A 104 -7.84 -5.19 25.32
N GLU A 105 -8.90 -5.38 26.09
CA GLU A 105 -8.78 -5.96 27.44
C GLU A 105 -8.35 -7.44 27.41
N LEU A 106 -8.69 -8.17 26.35
CA LEU A 106 -8.18 -9.52 26.15
C LEU A 106 -6.66 -9.51 25.89
N ILE A 107 -6.20 -8.65 24.98
CA ILE A 107 -4.79 -8.45 24.67
C ILE A 107 -4.01 -8.02 25.93
N ALA A 108 -4.55 -7.06 26.68
CA ALA A 108 -3.94 -6.57 27.91
C ALA A 108 -3.84 -7.67 28.98
N ALA A 109 -4.84 -8.56 29.07
CA ALA A 109 -4.80 -9.70 29.99
C ALA A 109 -3.83 -10.80 29.54
N ALA A 110 -3.56 -10.93 28.24
CA ALA A 110 -2.54 -11.84 27.73
C ALA A 110 -1.12 -11.31 27.98
N GLN A 111 -0.91 -9.98 28.05
CA GLN A 111 0.44 -9.42 28.18
C GLN A 111 1.19 -9.91 29.43
N CYS A 112 2.43 -10.35 29.23
CA CYS A 112 3.28 -10.84 30.31
C CYS A 112 3.66 -9.72 31.30
N GLY A 113 4.07 -10.12 32.51
CA GLY A 113 4.48 -9.20 33.57
C GLY A 113 5.62 -8.25 33.16
N ASP A 114 6.57 -8.74 32.36
CA ASP A 114 7.70 -8.00 31.80
C ASP A 114 7.35 -7.08 30.62
N GLY A 115 6.13 -7.19 30.07
CA GLY A 115 5.65 -6.43 28.91
C GLY A 115 5.64 -7.22 27.61
N TYR A 116 6.21 -8.42 27.57
CA TYR A 116 6.23 -9.27 26.39
C TYR A 116 4.81 -9.68 25.95
N LEU A 117 4.59 -9.73 24.64
CA LEU A 117 3.33 -10.18 24.05
C LEU A 117 3.57 -10.76 22.66
N ASN A 118 3.39 -12.07 22.53
CA ASN A 118 3.31 -12.81 21.26
C ASN A 118 2.69 -14.18 21.58
N THR A 119 1.52 -14.48 21.03
CA THR A 119 0.77 -15.68 21.42
C THR A 119 1.47 -16.98 20.98
N TYR A 120 2.18 -16.99 19.85
CA TYR A 120 2.96 -18.15 19.41
C TYR A 120 4.01 -18.55 20.45
N PHE A 121 4.87 -17.61 20.82
CA PHE A 121 5.91 -17.91 21.79
C PHE A 121 5.34 -18.10 23.18
N MET A 122 4.25 -17.44 23.57
CA MET A 122 3.64 -17.69 24.88
C MET A 122 3.04 -19.10 25.02
N LEU A 123 2.45 -19.63 23.95
CA LEU A 123 1.68 -20.88 24.00
C LEU A 123 2.43 -22.10 23.47
N LYS A 124 3.20 -21.94 22.39
CA LYS A 124 3.82 -23.05 21.66
C LYS A 124 5.30 -23.19 21.96
N ALA A 125 6.01 -22.08 22.17
CA ALA A 125 7.46 -22.08 22.36
C ALA A 125 7.94 -21.08 23.45
N PRO A 126 7.47 -21.19 24.71
CA PRO A 126 7.70 -20.18 25.77
C PRO A 126 9.16 -19.94 26.13
N GLN A 127 10.04 -20.91 25.89
CA GLN A 127 11.47 -20.79 26.17
C GLN A 127 12.27 -20.26 24.99
N GLU A 128 11.61 -19.94 23.86
CA GLU A 128 12.26 -19.59 22.59
C GLU A 128 12.02 -18.14 22.17
N ARG A 129 11.52 -17.28 23.07
CA ARG A 129 11.36 -15.83 22.80
C ARG A 129 12.68 -15.24 22.28
N TRP A 130 12.61 -14.46 21.21
CA TRP A 130 13.75 -13.77 20.59
C TRP A 130 14.87 -14.69 20.07
N SER A 131 14.59 -15.99 19.90
CA SER A 131 15.60 -16.95 19.46
C SER A 131 15.71 -17.12 17.94
N ASN A 132 14.73 -16.60 17.18
CA ASN A 132 14.69 -16.70 15.72
C ASN A 132 14.03 -15.45 15.10
N LEU A 133 14.70 -14.31 15.21
CA LEU A 133 14.20 -13.05 14.66
C LEU A 133 14.21 -13.07 13.13
N ALA A 134 15.07 -13.88 12.49
CA ALA A 134 15.12 -13.99 11.04
C ALA A 134 13.83 -14.55 10.42
N GLU A 135 13.02 -15.32 11.15
CA GLU A 135 11.83 -16.00 10.60
C GLU A 135 10.54 -15.75 11.39
N CYS A 136 10.59 -15.43 12.68
CA CYS A 136 9.43 -15.58 13.57
C CYS A 136 8.65 -14.30 13.88
N HIS A 137 8.98 -13.16 13.25
CA HIS A 137 8.09 -11.97 13.19
C HIS A 137 7.65 -11.42 14.56
N GLU A 138 8.41 -11.63 15.64
CA GLU A 138 8.03 -11.16 16.98
C GLU A 138 7.98 -9.63 17.04
N LEU A 139 8.97 -8.94 16.48
CA LEU A 139 8.98 -7.48 16.43
C LEU A 139 8.01 -6.96 15.36
N TYR A 140 7.77 -7.72 14.29
CA TYR A 140 6.74 -7.40 13.30
C TYR A 140 5.33 -7.35 13.92
N CYS A 141 4.95 -8.37 14.70
CA CYS A 141 3.70 -8.36 15.44
C CYS A 141 3.63 -7.22 16.46
N ALA A 142 4.74 -6.97 17.17
CA ALA A 142 4.82 -5.85 18.11
C ALA A 142 4.61 -4.49 17.41
N GLY A 143 5.23 -4.28 16.25
CA GLY A 143 5.11 -3.05 15.48
C GLY A 143 3.67 -2.81 15.01
N HIS A 144 3.01 -3.81 14.44
CA HIS A 144 1.59 -3.69 14.07
C HIS A 144 0.69 -3.40 15.27
N LEU A 145 0.95 -4.00 16.44
CA LEU A 145 0.17 -3.71 17.63
C LEU A 145 0.41 -2.28 18.13
N ILE A 146 1.65 -1.78 18.07
CA ILE A 146 1.99 -0.38 18.36
C ILE A 146 1.20 0.57 17.43
N GLU A 147 1.18 0.31 16.13
CA GLU A 147 0.40 1.10 15.16
C GLU A 147 -1.10 1.13 15.51
N ALA A 148 -1.66 -0.02 15.93
CA ALA A 148 -3.05 -0.11 16.39
C ALA A 148 -3.28 0.69 17.69
N GLY A 149 -2.34 0.64 18.64
CA GLY A 149 -2.40 1.41 19.89
C GLY A 149 -2.39 2.92 19.65
N ILE A 150 -1.56 3.38 18.73
CA ILE A 150 -1.49 4.78 18.29
C ILE A 150 -2.81 5.18 17.62
N ALA A 151 -3.29 4.38 16.67
CA ALA A 151 -4.54 4.65 15.96
C ALA A 151 -5.73 4.74 16.92
N PHE A 152 -5.84 3.79 17.86
CA PHE A 152 -6.95 3.74 18.80
C PHE A 152 -6.94 4.93 19.78
N LEU A 153 -5.75 5.35 20.23
CA LEU A 153 -5.60 6.57 21.01
C LEU A 153 -6.08 7.80 20.22
N LEU A 154 -5.61 7.97 18.99
CA LEU A 154 -5.93 9.14 18.16
C LEU A 154 -7.42 9.17 17.78
N ALA A 155 -8.02 8.00 17.58
CA ALA A 155 -9.42 7.88 17.21
C ALA A 155 -10.40 8.04 18.38
N THR A 156 -10.08 7.51 19.56
CA THR A 156 -11.06 7.43 20.67
C THR A 156 -10.66 8.21 21.91
N GLY A 157 -9.40 8.65 21.99
CA GLY A 157 -8.80 9.19 23.22
C GLY A 157 -8.50 8.14 24.29
N LYS A 158 -8.90 6.87 24.10
CA LYS A 158 -8.70 5.79 25.08
C LYS A 158 -7.24 5.34 25.09
N ARG A 159 -6.66 5.28 26.28
CA ARG A 159 -5.22 5.01 26.48
C ARG A 159 -4.88 3.54 26.70
N ARG A 160 -5.87 2.67 26.87
CA ARG A 160 -5.64 1.29 27.33
C ARG A 160 -4.69 0.51 26.42
N LEU A 161 -4.94 0.52 25.12
CA LEU A 161 -4.06 -0.15 24.16
C LEU A 161 -2.69 0.56 24.06
N LEU A 162 -2.66 1.90 24.16
CA LEU A 162 -1.41 2.67 24.23
C LEU A 162 -0.53 2.20 25.40
N GLU A 163 -1.10 2.01 26.58
CA GLU A 163 -0.36 1.54 27.77
C GLU A 163 0.23 0.14 27.56
N VAL A 164 -0.54 -0.78 26.96
CA VAL A 164 -0.05 -2.12 26.59
C VAL A 164 1.15 -2.02 25.66
N VAL A 165 1.06 -1.20 24.61
CA VAL A 165 2.13 -1.11 23.61
C VAL A 165 3.34 -0.32 24.10
N CYS A 166 3.17 0.66 25.00
CA CYS A 166 4.28 1.31 25.70
C CYS A 166 5.04 0.32 26.58
N LYS A 167 4.32 -0.52 27.34
CA LYS A 167 4.95 -1.57 28.17
C LYS A 167 5.69 -2.60 27.30
N LEU A 168 5.15 -2.93 26.13
CA LEU A 168 5.81 -3.77 25.14
C LEU A 168 7.08 -3.08 24.59
N ALA A 169 7.00 -1.81 24.17
CA ALA A 169 8.15 -1.05 23.68
C ALA A 169 9.25 -0.89 24.76
N ASP A 170 8.88 -0.69 26.01
CA ASP A 170 9.81 -0.66 27.15
C ASP A 170 10.50 -2.01 27.34
N HIS A 171 9.78 -3.12 27.14
CA HIS A 171 10.38 -4.47 27.13
C HIS A 171 11.37 -4.62 26.00
N LEU A 172 11.01 -4.19 24.78
CA LEU A 172 11.92 -4.23 23.63
C LEU A 172 13.20 -3.44 23.90
N GLY A 173 13.10 -2.24 24.47
CA GLY A 173 14.27 -1.41 24.80
C GLY A 173 15.17 -1.98 25.90
N ARG A 174 14.68 -2.91 26.73
CA ARG A 174 15.52 -3.69 27.65
C ARG A 174 16.22 -4.85 26.93
N VAL A 175 15.51 -5.53 26.03
CA VAL A 175 16.03 -6.73 25.35
C VAL A 175 17.02 -6.38 24.23
N PHE A 176 16.75 -5.32 23.47
CA PHE A 176 17.50 -4.94 22.26
C PHE A 176 18.23 -3.63 22.43
N GLY A 177 19.46 -3.57 21.93
CA GLY A 177 20.27 -2.37 21.92
C GLY A 177 21.77 -2.66 21.84
N PRO A 178 22.62 -1.64 21.98
CA PRO A 178 24.06 -1.77 21.80
C PRO A 178 24.80 -2.32 23.03
N GLU A 179 24.15 -2.39 24.20
CA GLU A 179 24.81 -2.80 25.44
C GLU A 179 25.17 -4.29 25.43
N ARG A 180 26.18 -4.65 26.21
CA ARG A 180 26.77 -6.00 26.19
C ARG A 180 25.79 -7.12 26.53
N ASP A 181 24.82 -6.85 27.40
CA ASP A 181 23.82 -7.79 27.89
C ASP A 181 22.54 -7.81 27.04
N GLN A 182 22.46 -6.94 26.03
CA GLN A 182 21.33 -6.89 25.10
C GLN A 182 21.55 -7.77 23.88
N LEU A 183 20.46 -8.11 23.20
CA LEU A 183 20.49 -8.78 21.90
C LEU A 183 20.82 -7.76 20.82
N HIS A 184 21.89 -8.04 20.07
CA HIS A 184 22.37 -7.19 18.98
C HIS A 184 21.63 -7.45 17.66
N GLY A 185 20.30 -7.56 17.74
CA GLY A 185 19.45 -8.13 16.70
C GLY A 185 18.35 -7.21 16.17
N TYR A 186 17.71 -7.68 15.12
CA TYR A 186 16.63 -7.02 14.40
C TYR A 186 15.77 -8.08 13.68
N ASP A 187 14.52 -7.74 13.37
CA ASP A 187 13.58 -8.70 12.76
C ASP A 187 13.87 -8.97 11.29
N GLY A 188 13.63 -10.20 10.85
CA GLY A 188 13.59 -10.61 9.46
C GLY A 188 12.56 -9.83 8.64
N HIS A 189 11.50 -9.32 9.26
CA HIS A 189 10.50 -8.47 8.63
C HIS A 189 10.44 -7.09 9.30
N PRO A 190 10.95 -6.03 8.63
CA PRO A 190 10.78 -4.64 9.08
C PRO A 190 9.31 -4.26 9.29
N GLU A 191 9.02 -3.51 10.35
CA GLU A 191 7.71 -2.97 10.76
C GLU A 191 7.87 -2.25 12.12
N ILE A 192 8.64 -2.83 13.03
CA ILE A 192 8.84 -2.25 14.36
C ILE A 192 9.49 -0.87 14.30
N GLU A 193 10.33 -0.63 13.30
CA GLU A 193 11.08 0.61 13.12
C GLU A 193 10.11 1.77 12.81
N LEU A 194 9.13 1.57 11.91
CA LEU A 194 8.13 2.61 11.58
C LEU A 194 7.12 2.82 12.71
N ALA A 195 6.85 1.76 13.48
CA ALA A 195 5.88 1.83 14.57
C ALA A 195 6.46 2.60 15.77
N LEU A 196 7.73 2.35 16.10
CA LEU A 196 8.41 3.04 17.19
C LEU A 196 8.63 4.54 16.90
N THR A 197 8.88 4.94 15.64
CA THR A 197 8.96 6.36 15.29
C THR A 197 7.62 7.06 15.46
N ARG A 198 6.51 6.42 15.10
CA ARG A 198 5.16 6.96 15.36
C ARG A 198 4.81 6.94 16.84
N LEU A 199 5.22 5.92 17.59
CA LEU A 199 5.03 5.86 19.04
C LEU A 199 5.75 7.01 19.74
N TYR A 200 6.96 7.34 19.29
CA TYR A 200 7.67 8.54 19.73
C TYR A 200 6.88 9.81 19.46
N GLU A 201 6.27 9.99 18.28
CA GLU A 201 5.51 11.21 17.98
C GLU A 201 4.33 11.42 18.94
N VAL A 202 3.65 10.34 19.36
CA VAL A 202 2.50 10.47 20.29
C VAL A 202 2.88 10.50 21.77
N THR A 203 4.02 9.92 22.15
CA THR A 203 4.44 9.83 23.56
C THR A 203 5.53 10.82 23.95
N GLN A 204 6.27 11.33 22.98
CA GLN A 204 7.51 12.09 23.15
C GLN A 204 8.59 11.36 23.96
N GLU A 205 8.50 10.03 24.07
CA GLU A 205 9.49 9.20 24.77
C GLU A 205 10.67 8.90 23.84
N GLN A 206 11.78 9.61 24.08
CA GLN A 206 12.99 9.55 23.26
C GLN A 206 13.58 8.14 23.15
N ARG A 207 13.37 7.27 24.15
CA ARG A 207 13.85 5.87 24.11
C ARG A 207 13.27 5.11 22.91
N TYR A 208 12.04 5.39 22.48
CA TYR A 208 11.42 4.73 21.34
C TYR A 208 12.06 5.16 20.01
N LEU A 209 12.37 6.46 19.85
CA LEU A 209 13.07 6.97 18.67
C LEU A 209 14.51 6.42 18.59
N THR A 210 15.19 6.34 19.73
CA THR A 210 16.54 5.74 19.82
C THR A 210 16.51 4.26 19.45
N LEU A 211 15.53 3.50 19.94
CA LEU A 211 15.36 2.08 19.63
C LEU A 211 15.01 1.84 18.16
N ALA A 212 14.13 2.66 17.57
CA ALA A 212 13.84 2.59 16.13
C ALA A 212 15.10 2.80 15.29
N ASN A 213 15.92 3.80 15.65
CA ASN A 213 17.16 4.07 14.96
C ASN A 213 18.18 2.93 15.14
N TYR A 214 18.25 2.35 16.34
CA TYR A 214 19.11 1.20 16.60
C TYR A 214 18.80 0.05 15.64
N PHE A 215 17.53 -0.35 15.48
CA PHE A 215 17.16 -1.44 14.57
C PHE A 215 17.55 -1.15 13.11
N VAL A 216 17.41 0.10 12.66
CA VAL A 216 17.82 0.51 11.31
C VAL A 216 19.33 0.43 11.11
N GLU A 217 20.11 0.96 12.05
CA GLU A 217 21.58 1.01 11.94
C GLU A 217 22.24 -0.35 12.18
N GLN A 218 21.64 -1.21 13.03
CA GLN A 218 22.12 -2.57 13.27
C GLN A 218 21.88 -3.48 12.05
N ARG A 219 20.87 -3.18 11.23
CA ARG A 219 20.50 -4.03 10.09
C ARG A 219 21.61 -4.07 9.04
N GLY A 220 22.17 -5.26 8.85
CA GLY A 220 23.18 -5.52 7.83
C GLY A 220 24.62 -5.30 8.29
N THR A 221 24.86 -5.03 9.57
CA THR A 221 26.22 -4.98 10.13
C THR A 221 26.87 -6.37 10.16
N GLU A 222 28.20 -6.39 10.23
CA GLU A 222 29.00 -7.60 10.45
C GLU A 222 29.55 -7.67 11.88
N PRO A 223 29.68 -8.86 12.48
CA PRO A 223 29.17 -10.15 11.99
C PRO A 223 27.64 -10.17 11.91
N HIS A 224 27.09 -10.86 10.90
CA HIS A 224 25.65 -10.84 10.66
C HIS A 224 24.87 -11.52 11.79
N PHE A 225 23.91 -10.79 12.35
CA PHE A 225 23.09 -11.27 13.47
C PHE A 225 22.34 -12.57 13.14
N TYR A 226 21.82 -12.71 11.91
CA TYR A 226 21.09 -13.92 11.50
C TYR A 226 21.98 -15.17 11.49
N ASP A 227 23.26 -15.04 11.19
CA ASP A 227 24.19 -16.18 11.22
C ASP A 227 24.46 -16.58 12.68
N ILE A 228 24.66 -15.59 13.55
CA ILE A 228 24.87 -15.79 14.99
C ILE A 228 23.66 -16.47 15.64
N GLU A 229 22.44 -15.99 15.40
CA GLU A 229 21.25 -16.63 15.98
C GLU A 229 21.02 -18.04 15.40
N HIS A 230 21.28 -18.24 14.11
CA HIS A 230 21.10 -19.53 13.45
C HIS A 230 22.06 -20.58 14.01
N GLU A 231 23.31 -20.21 14.28
CA GLU A 231 24.26 -21.06 14.99
C GLU A 231 23.81 -21.36 16.43
N LYS A 232 23.38 -20.34 17.19
CA LYS A 232 22.89 -20.52 18.58
C LYS A 232 21.72 -21.50 18.68
N ARG A 233 20.82 -21.50 17.70
CA ARG A 233 19.68 -22.44 17.62
C ARG A 233 20.00 -23.73 16.87
N ARG A 234 21.29 -24.10 16.78
CA ARG A 234 21.81 -25.35 16.20
C ARG A 234 21.34 -25.58 14.76
N GLN A 235 21.29 -24.51 13.98
CA GLN A 235 20.89 -24.52 12.58
C GLN A 235 19.47 -25.05 12.32
N SER A 236 18.61 -25.01 13.35
CA SER A 236 17.18 -25.29 13.17
C SER A 236 16.55 -24.28 12.21
N CYS A 237 15.34 -24.57 11.71
CA CYS A 237 14.55 -23.66 10.88
C CYS A 237 13.11 -23.67 11.39
N HIS A 238 12.46 -22.50 11.45
CA HIS A 238 11.04 -22.45 11.79
C HIS A 238 10.20 -22.93 10.60
N VAL A 239 10.49 -22.40 9.40
CA VAL A 239 9.88 -22.90 8.18
C VAL A 239 10.51 -24.25 7.85
N LYS A 240 9.69 -25.31 7.78
CA LYS A 240 10.14 -26.67 7.42
C LYS A 240 10.52 -26.73 5.94
N SER A 241 11.62 -26.09 5.58
CA SER A 241 12.32 -26.30 4.30
C SER A 241 13.59 -27.10 4.58
N SER A 242 13.97 -28.01 3.68
CA SER A 242 15.25 -28.71 3.75
C SER A 242 16.39 -27.70 3.54
N GLY A 243 17.05 -27.26 4.62
CA GLY A 243 18.26 -26.42 4.54
C GLY A 243 18.20 -25.17 5.42
N VAL A 244 19.20 -24.29 5.24
CA VAL A 244 19.35 -22.99 5.94
C VAL A 244 18.17 -22.06 5.64
N PRO A 245 17.63 -21.30 6.62
CA PRO A 245 16.53 -20.37 6.40
C PRO A 245 16.84 -19.41 5.25
N TRP A 246 15.83 -19.09 4.44
CA TRP A 246 16.02 -18.23 3.28
C TRP A 246 16.59 -16.85 3.66
N THR A 247 16.16 -16.29 4.78
CA THR A 247 16.64 -15.02 5.35
C THR A 247 18.10 -15.07 5.78
N VAL A 248 18.60 -16.23 6.22
CA VAL A 248 20.01 -16.47 6.57
C VAL A 248 20.84 -16.67 5.31
N LYS A 249 20.35 -17.50 4.38
CA LYS A 249 21.03 -17.85 3.11
C LYS A 249 21.11 -16.67 2.14
N ASN A 250 20.04 -15.88 2.04
CA ASN A 250 19.92 -14.73 1.15
C ASN A 250 19.45 -13.51 1.95
N LYS A 251 20.39 -12.85 2.62
CA LYS A 251 20.15 -11.68 3.46
C LYS A 251 19.58 -10.48 2.70
N ALA A 252 19.65 -10.47 1.36
CA ALA A 252 19.01 -9.43 0.56
C ALA A 252 17.48 -9.49 0.67
N TYR A 253 16.90 -10.67 0.91
CA TYR A 253 15.47 -10.87 1.10
C TYR A 253 14.86 -9.97 2.20
N SER A 254 15.61 -9.74 3.28
CA SER A 254 15.23 -8.89 4.43
C SER A 254 16.06 -7.61 4.54
N GLN A 255 16.65 -7.18 3.42
CA GLN A 255 17.46 -5.96 3.30
C GLN A 255 18.58 -5.89 4.36
N ALA A 256 19.16 -7.05 4.71
CA ALA A 256 20.17 -7.21 5.75
C ALA A 256 21.52 -7.72 5.21
N HIS A 257 21.70 -7.66 3.88
CA HIS A 257 22.95 -8.05 3.22
C HIS A 257 24.05 -6.98 3.37
N LEU A 258 23.66 -5.73 3.59
CA LEU A 258 24.55 -4.58 3.79
C LEU A 258 23.85 -3.55 4.68
N PRO A 259 24.59 -2.68 5.38
CA PRO A 259 24.02 -1.49 6.01
C PRO A 259 23.23 -0.64 5.00
N ILE A 260 22.14 -0.01 5.43
CA ILE A 260 21.24 0.75 4.52
C ILE A 260 21.97 1.86 3.76
N SER A 261 22.95 2.49 4.39
CA SER A 261 23.80 3.51 3.76
C SER A 261 24.55 3.01 2.52
N GLU A 262 24.81 1.71 2.43
CA GLU A 262 25.60 1.08 1.37
C GLU A 262 24.72 0.45 0.27
N GLN A 263 23.46 0.13 0.58
CA GLN A 263 22.53 -0.46 -0.40
C GLN A 263 22.26 0.51 -1.56
N ARG A 264 22.36 0.00 -2.80
CA ARG A 264 22.23 0.79 -4.03
C ARG A 264 20.95 0.53 -4.80
N THR A 265 20.34 -0.64 -4.63
CA THR A 265 19.18 -1.10 -5.38
C THR A 265 18.07 -1.55 -4.43
N ALA A 266 16.81 -1.37 -4.83
CA ALA A 266 15.68 -2.01 -4.19
C ALA A 266 15.78 -3.52 -4.46
N THR A 267 15.88 -4.32 -3.40
CA THR A 267 16.10 -5.77 -3.50
C THR A 267 15.36 -6.51 -2.40
N GLY A 268 15.20 -7.82 -2.58
CA GLY A 268 14.51 -8.68 -1.64
C GLY A 268 13.00 -8.48 -1.65
N HIS A 269 12.36 -8.93 -0.57
CA HIS A 269 10.91 -8.91 -0.44
C HIS A 269 10.36 -7.48 -0.49
N ALA A 270 9.33 -7.24 -1.31
CA ALA A 270 8.86 -5.90 -1.63
C ALA A 270 8.28 -5.17 -0.40
N VAL A 271 7.41 -5.83 0.38
CA VAL A 271 6.81 -5.24 1.62
C VAL A 271 7.88 -4.89 2.64
N ARG A 272 8.79 -5.82 2.96
CA ARG A 272 9.91 -5.60 3.88
C ARG A 272 10.71 -4.35 3.50
N PHE A 273 11.04 -4.20 2.21
CA PHE A 273 11.75 -3.03 1.72
C PHE A 273 10.97 -1.73 1.97
N VAL A 274 9.69 -1.65 1.57
CA VAL A 274 8.94 -0.40 1.72
C VAL A 274 8.62 -0.06 3.18
N TYR A 275 8.42 -1.04 4.05
CA TYR A 275 8.23 -0.79 5.49
C TYR A 275 9.52 -0.27 6.13
N LEU A 276 10.66 -0.90 5.82
CA LEU A 276 11.96 -0.41 6.26
C LEU A 276 12.22 1.02 5.79
N MET A 277 12.03 1.28 4.49
CA MET A 277 12.30 2.59 3.92
C MET A 277 11.32 3.67 4.41
N THR A 278 10.09 3.29 4.80
CA THR A 278 9.16 4.17 5.51
C THR A 278 9.76 4.62 6.85
N ALA A 279 10.33 3.69 7.63
CA ALA A 279 10.99 4.01 8.89
C ALA A 279 12.24 4.88 8.68
N VAL A 280 13.10 4.54 7.71
CA VAL A 280 14.32 5.30 7.42
C VAL A 280 14.00 6.73 7.00
N ALA A 281 12.97 6.95 6.17
CA ALA A 281 12.54 8.30 5.78
C ALA A 281 11.99 9.09 6.98
N HIS A 282 11.24 8.43 7.87
CA HIS A 282 10.72 9.06 9.08
C HIS A 282 11.85 9.44 10.04
N LEU A 283 12.82 8.54 10.27
CA LEU A 283 14.02 8.81 11.06
C LEU A 283 14.88 9.93 10.47
N ALA A 284 15.07 9.93 9.15
CA ALA A 284 15.81 10.98 8.46
C ALA A 284 15.22 12.37 8.74
N ARG A 285 13.88 12.49 8.73
CA ARG A 285 13.17 13.73 9.10
C ARG A 285 13.34 14.06 10.58
N LEU A 286 12.97 13.13 11.47
CA LEU A 286 12.94 13.37 12.92
C LEU A 286 14.32 13.66 13.51
N ARG A 287 15.38 13.02 12.98
CA ARG A 287 16.76 13.17 13.43
C ARG A 287 17.59 14.13 12.59
N GLN A 288 17.01 14.71 11.53
CA GLN A 288 17.72 15.51 10.53
C GLN A 288 18.96 14.80 9.96
N ASN A 289 18.85 13.48 9.74
CA ASN A 289 19.97 12.65 9.31
C ASN A 289 20.09 12.65 7.78
N GLU A 290 21.07 13.40 7.27
CA GLU A 290 21.30 13.53 5.82
C GLU A 290 21.73 12.21 5.16
N GLN A 291 22.46 11.34 5.87
CA GLN A 291 22.89 10.05 5.32
C GLN A 291 21.69 9.13 5.08
N GLN A 292 20.77 9.06 6.05
CA GLN A 292 19.50 8.32 5.92
C GLN A 292 18.63 8.93 4.82
N ARG A 293 18.53 10.26 4.74
CA ARG A 293 17.84 10.96 3.63
C ARG A 293 18.41 10.57 2.26
N GLN A 294 19.73 10.59 2.10
CA GLN A 294 20.38 10.21 0.84
C GLN A 294 20.17 8.72 0.49
N ALA A 295 20.11 7.84 1.50
CA ALA A 295 19.74 6.43 1.28
C ALA A 295 18.30 6.30 0.77
N CYS A 296 17.34 7.02 1.37
CA CYS A 296 15.96 7.07 0.90
C CYS A 296 15.86 7.57 -0.53
N LEU A 297 16.51 8.69 -0.87
CA LEU A 297 16.48 9.26 -2.23
C LEU A 297 17.04 8.28 -3.26
N ARG A 298 18.17 7.65 -2.97
CA ARG A 298 18.83 6.69 -3.86
C ARG A 298 17.96 5.45 -4.11
N LEU A 299 17.42 4.85 -3.05
CA LEU A 299 16.63 3.62 -3.13
C LEU A 299 15.23 3.90 -3.71
N TRP A 300 14.62 5.05 -3.39
CA TRP A 300 13.42 5.54 -4.07
C TRP A 300 13.63 5.66 -5.57
N GLN A 301 14.74 6.30 -5.98
CA GLN A 301 15.04 6.50 -7.39
C GLN A 301 15.23 5.18 -8.13
N ASN A 302 15.98 4.22 -7.57
CA ASN A 302 16.14 2.91 -8.21
C ASN A 302 14.78 2.19 -8.37
N MET A 303 13.97 2.14 -7.31
CA MET A 303 12.65 1.50 -7.36
C MET A 303 11.75 2.13 -8.43
N VAL A 304 11.55 3.45 -8.38
CA VAL A 304 10.58 4.15 -9.23
C VAL A 304 11.03 4.24 -10.68
N GLN A 305 12.33 4.29 -10.96
CA GLN A 305 12.82 4.39 -12.35
C GLN A 305 13.00 3.05 -13.04
N ARG A 306 13.12 1.94 -12.28
CA ARG A 306 13.58 0.66 -12.84
C ARG A 306 12.76 -0.55 -12.44
N GLN A 307 12.00 -0.50 -11.33
CA GLN A 307 11.40 -1.68 -10.71
C GLN A 307 9.96 -1.46 -10.21
N ILE A 308 9.20 -0.56 -10.86
CA ILE A 308 7.78 -0.30 -10.59
C ILE A 308 6.94 -0.55 -11.84
N TYR A 309 5.81 -1.23 -11.69
CA TYR A 309 4.84 -1.43 -12.76
C TYR A 309 4.06 -0.14 -13.05
N VAL A 310 3.49 -0.02 -14.26
CA VAL A 310 2.66 1.14 -14.65
C VAL A 310 1.44 1.36 -13.73
N THR A 311 1.00 0.30 -13.04
CA THR A 311 -0.06 0.29 -12.02
C THR A 311 0.41 0.74 -10.63
N GLY A 312 1.71 1.02 -10.43
CA GLY A 312 2.28 1.28 -9.11
C GLY A 312 2.51 0.01 -8.27
N GLY A 313 2.34 -1.17 -8.86
CA GLY A 313 2.76 -2.44 -8.26
C GLY A 313 4.29 -2.55 -8.17
N ILE A 314 4.79 -3.21 -7.14
CA ILE A 314 6.22 -3.55 -6.96
C ILE A 314 6.36 -5.02 -6.54
N GLY A 315 7.52 -5.62 -6.86
CA GLY A 315 7.75 -7.06 -6.73
C GLY A 315 7.41 -7.79 -8.04
N SER A 316 8.44 -8.16 -8.79
CA SER A 316 8.32 -8.70 -10.14
C SER A 316 8.28 -10.22 -10.19
N GLN A 317 8.57 -10.91 -9.08
CA GLN A 317 8.64 -12.36 -9.02
C GLN A 317 7.93 -12.93 -7.79
N SER A 318 7.31 -14.10 -7.96
CA SER A 318 6.68 -14.83 -6.85
C SER A 318 7.67 -15.43 -5.88
N PHE A 319 8.85 -15.81 -6.38
CA PHE A 319 9.89 -16.34 -5.53
C PHE A 319 10.41 -15.27 -4.58
N GLY A 320 10.08 -15.42 -3.29
CA GLY A 320 10.39 -14.45 -2.25
C GLY A 320 9.57 -13.15 -2.31
N GLU A 321 8.52 -13.08 -3.14
CA GLU A 321 7.63 -11.92 -3.20
C GLU A 321 8.42 -10.61 -3.43
N ALA A 322 9.42 -10.71 -4.31
CA ALA A 322 10.59 -9.87 -4.28
C ALA A 322 10.74 -9.00 -5.53
N PHE A 323 11.52 -7.95 -5.38
CA PHE A 323 12.23 -7.34 -6.50
C PHE A 323 13.13 -8.39 -7.18
N SER A 324 13.32 -8.27 -8.49
CA SER A 324 14.29 -9.08 -9.25
C SER A 324 15.50 -8.25 -9.63
N SER A 325 15.50 -7.67 -10.83
CA SER A 325 16.57 -6.81 -11.35
C SER A 325 15.98 -5.60 -12.07
N ASP A 326 16.79 -4.55 -12.23
CA ASP A 326 16.43 -3.37 -13.00
C ASP A 326 15.80 -3.74 -14.36
N TYR A 327 14.63 -3.18 -14.65
CA TYR A 327 13.86 -3.36 -15.88
C TYR A 327 13.30 -4.78 -16.13
N ASP A 328 13.35 -5.68 -15.15
CA ASP A 328 12.68 -6.97 -15.22
C ASP A 328 11.26 -6.88 -14.61
N LEU A 329 10.31 -6.50 -15.46
CA LEU A 329 8.89 -6.34 -15.11
C LEU A 329 8.02 -7.21 -16.03
N PRO A 330 7.93 -8.53 -15.81
CA PRO A 330 7.03 -9.39 -16.57
C PRO A 330 5.57 -9.13 -16.18
N ASN A 331 4.65 -9.21 -17.15
CA ASN A 331 3.25 -8.83 -16.94
C ASN A 331 2.39 -9.99 -16.38
N ASP A 332 2.67 -11.20 -16.84
CA ASP A 332 1.94 -12.45 -16.57
C ASP A 332 2.44 -13.20 -15.34
N THR A 333 3.72 -13.02 -15.00
CA THR A 333 4.36 -13.60 -13.81
C THR A 333 4.61 -12.58 -12.70
N ALA A 334 4.15 -11.34 -12.86
CA ALA A 334 4.22 -10.30 -11.83
C ALA A 334 3.72 -10.80 -10.47
N TYR A 335 4.34 -10.30 -9.39
CA TYR A 335 3.80 -10.49 -8.05
C TYR A 335 2.93 -9.29 -7.63
N ALA A 336 3.50 -8.08 -7.69
CA ALA A 336 2.78 -6.81 -7.49
C ALA A 336 1.81 -6.88 -6.30
N GLU A 337 2.34 -7.26 -5.14
CA GLU A 337 1.53 -7.55 -3.96
C GLU A 337 0.72 -6.32 -3.51
N SER A 338 -0.54 -6.52 -3.12
CA SER A 338 -1.40 -5.47 -2.58
C SER A 338 -0.76 -4.75 -1.37
N CYS A 339 -0.17 -5.50 -0.42
CA CYS A 339 0.54 -4.92 0.72
C CYS A 339 1.76 -4.09 0.31
N ALA A 340 2.45 -4.47 -0.77
CA ALA A 340 3.65 -3.76 -1.21
C ALA A 340 3.28 -2.40 -1.82
N SER A 341 2.16 -2.31 -2.55
CA SER A 341 1.63 -1.01 -3.01
C SER A 341 1.11 -0.14 -1.85
N ILE A 342 0.53 -0.72 -0.81
CA ILE A 342 0.15 0.03 0.41
C ILE A 342 1.39 0.56 1.14
N GLY A 343 2.40 -0.30 1.33
CA GLY A 343 3.67 0.12 1.92
C GLY A 343 4.42 1.16 1.07
N LEU A 344 4.29 1.10 -0.26
CA LEU A 344 4.79 2.13 -1.17
C LEU A 344 4.09 3.48 -0.91
N MET A 345 2.78 3.49 -0.68
CA MET A 345 2.08 4.72 -0.28
C MET A 345 2.59 5.26 1.05
N MET A 346 2.83 4.39 2.04
CA MET A 346 3.42 4.78 3.34
C MET A 346 4.80 5.40 3.16
N PHE A 347 5.65 4.79 2.33
CA PHE A 347 6.98 5.32 2.03
C PHE A 347 6.88 6.67 1.30
N ALA A 348 6.02 6.77 0.28
CA ALA A 348 5.77 8.00 -0.47
C ALA A 348 5.31 9.15 0.45
N ARG A 349 4.43 8.85 1.41
CA ARG A 349 4.00 9.81 2.43
C ARG A 349 5.20 10.32 3.23
N ARG A 350 6.06 9.45 3.75
CA ARG A 350 7.25 9.89 4.52
C ARG A 350 8.25 10.65 3.67
N MET A 351 8.37 10.34 2.37
CA MET A 351 9.15 11.15 1.43
C MET A 351 8.57 12.57 1.26
N LEU A 352 7.24 12.73 1.15
CA LEU A 352 6.56 14.04 1.08
C LEU A 352 6.74 14.88 2.35
N GLU A 353 6.70 14.22 3.52
CA GLU A 353 6.93 14.87 4.81
C GLU A 353 8.39 15.36 4.93
N MET A 354 9.34 14.62 4.37
CA MET A 354 10.75 15.03 4.30
C MET A 354 10.96 16.16 3.27
N GLU A 355 10.30 16.09 2.12
CA GLU A 355 10.47 17.04 1.01
C GLU A 355 9.23 17.08 0.10
N GLY A 356 8.62 18.26 -0.04
CA GLY A 356 7.39 18.49 -0.83
C GLY A 356 7.64 18.44 -2.34
N ASP A 357 7.99 17.27 -2.87
CA ASP A 357 8.20 16.98 -4.29
C ASP A 357 7.05 16.12 -4.84
N SER A 358 6.39 16.59 -5.90
CA SER A 358 5.17 15.97 -6.43
C SER A 358 5.39 14.54 -6.88
N ARG A 359 6.60 14.18 -7.30
CA ARG A 359 6.92 12.83 -7.81
C ARG A 359 6.62 11.73 -6.79
N TYR A 360 6.67 12.04 -5.50
CA TYR A 360 6.28 11.11 -4.44
C TYR A 360 4.76 10.91 -4.41
N ALA A 361 4.00 12.01 -4.51
CA ALA A 361 2.55 11.99 -4.59
C ALA A 361 2.03 11.40 -5.92
N ASP A 362 2.77 11.55 -7.02
CA ASP A 362 2.43 10.93 -8.31
C ASP A 362 2.54 9.40 -8.24
N VAL A 363 3.57 8.86 -7.58
CA VAL A 363 3.69 7.42 -7.31
C VAL A 363 2.62 6.94 -6.33
N MET A 364 2.32 7.72 -5.30
CA MET A 364 1.23 7.44 -4.36
C MET A 364 -0.13 7.39 -5.06
N GLU A 365 -0.44 8.36 -5.91
CA GLU A 365 -1.66 8.43 -6.73
C GLU A 365 -1.75 7.22 -7.67
N ARG A 366 -0.65 6.88 -8.35
CA ARG A 366 -0.57 5.71 -9.23
C ARG A 366 -0.88 4.43 -8.48
N ALA A 367 -0.27 4.20 -7.33
CA ALA A 367 -0.52 3.00 -6.51
C ALA A 367 -1.96 2.95 -6.00
N LEU A 368 -2.49 4.09 -5.52
CA LEU A 368 -3.86 4.20 -5.00
C LEU A 368 -4.90 3.85 -6.06
N TYR A 369 -4.91 4.59 -7.17
CA TYR A 369 -5.96 4.51 -8.18
C TYR A 369 -5.87 3.26 -9.08
N ASN A 370 -4.79 2.49 -8.95
CA ASN A 370 -4.60 1.25 -9.68
C ASN A 370 -4.49 0.07 -8.70
N THR A 371 -3.30 -0.27 -8.19
CA THR A 371 -3.12 -1.54 -7.45
C THR A 371 -3.94 -1.61 -6.16
N VAL A 372 -4.03 -0.52 -5.41
CA VAL A 372 -4.77 -0.53 -4.14
C VAL A 372 -6.28 -0.61 -4.37
N LEU A 373 -6.86 0.20 -5.26
CA LEU A 373 -8.27 0.01 -5.66
C LEU A 373 -8.52 -1.36 -6.29
N GLY A 374 -7.56 -1.87 -7.07
CA GLY A 374 -7.65 -3.16 -7.74
C GLY A 374 -7.58 -4.35 -6.79
N SER A 375 -7.11 -4.15 -5.56
CA SER A 375 -6.94 -5.22 -4.59
C SER A 375 -8.24 -5.70 -3.93
N ILE A 376 -9.35 -4.96 -4.03
CA ILE A 376 -10.65 -5.29 -3.42
C ILE A 376 -11.75 -5.38 -4.47
N ALA A 377 -12.63 -6.39 -4.35
CA ALA A 377 -13.80 -6.53 -5.20
C ALA A 377 -14.88 -5.49 -4.84
N PHE A 378 -15.80 -5.23 -5.77
CA PHE A 378 -16.92 -4.32 -5.52
C PHE A 378 -17.92 -4.83 -4.48
N ASP A 379 -17.79 -6.08 -4.03
CA ASP A 379 -18.57 -6.64 -2.94
C ASP A 379 -17.93 -6.45 -1.55
N GLY A 380 -16.68 -5.98 -1.48
CA GLY A 380 -15.93 -5.81 -0.23
C GLY A 380 -15.55 -7.12 0.49
N ARG A 381 -15.73 -8.29 -0.15
CA ARG A 381 -15.52 -9.62 0.45
C ARG A 381 -14.41 -10.42 -0.22
N HIS A 382 -14.00 -10.04 -1.42
CA HIS A 382 -12.94 -10.71 -2.16
C HIS A 382 -11.76 -9.77 -2.44
N TYR A 383 -10.55 -10.32 -2.35
CA TYR A 383 -9.29 -9.60 -2.43
C TYR A 383 -8.28 -10.27 -3.37
N PHE A 384 -7.41 -9.47 -3.97
CA PHE A 384 -6.18 -9.96 -4.57
C PHE A 384 -5.03 -9.85 -3.57
N TYR A 385 -4.22 -10.92 -3.51
CA TYR A 385 -2.87 -10.84 -2.96
C TYR A 385 -1.91 -10.32 -4.04
N VAL A 386 -1.92 -11.01 -5.19
CA VAL A 386 -1.10 -10.75 -6.38
C VAL A 386 -1.91 -9.98 -7.41
N ASN A 387 -1.32 -8.94 -8.02
CA ASN A 387 -2.01 -8.08 -8.99
C ASN A 387 -1.31 -8.11 -10.37
N PRO A 388 -1.61 -9.12 -11.22
CA PRO A 388 -0.98 -9.28 -12.53
C PRO A 388 -1.39 -8.17 -13.52
N LEU A 389 -0.58 -7.98 -14.57
CA LEU A 389 -0.89 -7.07 -15.69
C LEU A 389 -1.33 -7.82 -16.96
N GLU A 390 -1.17 -9.14 -16.97
CA GLU A 390 -1.67 -10.04 -18.01
C GLU A 390 -2.16 -11.35 -17.35
N VAL A 391 -3.33 -11.85 -17.75
CA VAL A 391 -3.96 -13.06 -17.21
C VAL A 391 -4.50 -13.89 -18.36
N HIS A 392 -4.13 -15.17 -18.39
CA HIS A 392 -4.68 -16.16 -19.31
C HIS A 392 -5.14 -17.40 -18.52
N PRO A 393 -6.43 -17.48 -18.11
CA PRO A 393 -6.89 -18.45 -17.11
C PRO A 393 -6.61 -19.91 -17.46
N LYS A 394 -6.68 -20.26 -18.75
CA LYS A 394 -6.39 -21.62 -19.25
C LYS A 394 -4.97 -22.08 -18.89
N THR A 395 -3.97 -21.20 -18.97
CA THR A 395 -2.57 -21.57 -18.66
C THR A 395 -2.32 -21.63 -17.15
N LEU A 396 -2.99 -20.78 -16.36
CA LEU A 396 -2.81 -20.73 -14.90
C LEU A 396 -3.06 -22.08 -14.22
N ARG A 397 -4.01 -22.86 -14.74
CA ARG A 397 -4.42 -24.15 -14.16
C ARG A 397 -3.40 -25.27 -14.37
N SER A 398 -2.54 -25.15 -15.37
CA SER A 398 -1.68 -26.26 -15.84
C SER A 398 -0.19 -25.96 -15.77
N ASN A 399 0.21 -24.70 -15.62
CA ASN A 399 1.62 -24.31 -15.57
C ASN A 399 1.99 -23.73 -14.19
N GLY A 400 2.88 -24.44 -13.48
CA GLY A 400 3.28 -24.12 -12.11
C GLY A 400 3.98 -22.77 -11.93
N ILE A 401 4.53 -22.17 -13.00
CA ILE A 401 5.13 -20.84 -12.97
C ILE A 401 4.11 -19.78 -12.51
N TYR A 402 2.82 -19.98 -12.80
CA TYR A 402 1.75 -19.04 -12.47
C TYR A 402 0.95 -19.44 -11.23
N SER A 403 1.45 -20.38 -10.41
CA SER A 403 0.73 -20.90 -9.23
C SER A 403 0.38 -19.84 -8.19
N HIS A 404 1.03 -18.66 -8.22
CA HIS A 404 0.72 -17.50 -7.38
C HIS A 404 -0.39 -16.59 -7.95
N VAL A 405 -0.63 -16.63 -9.26
CA VAL A 405 -1.63 -15.77 -9.92
C VAL A 405 -3.02 -16.38 -9.76
N ARG A 406 -4.01 -15.56 -9.42
CA ARG A 406 -5.43 -15.95 -9.40
C ARG A 406 -6.17 -15.12 -10.44
N PRO A 407 -7.04 -15.72 -11.28
CA PRO A 407 -7.77 -14.97 -12.30
C PRO A 407 -8.96 -14.20 -11.73
N VAL A 408 -9.35 -14.49 -10.48
CA VAL A 408 -10.42 -13.80 -9.74
C VAL A 408 -9.99 -13.56 -8.30
N ARG A 409 -10.55 -12.51 -7.69
CA ARG A 409 -10.31 -12.18 -6.28
C ARG A 409 -10.78 -13.31 -5.35
N GLN A 410 -10.09 -13.50 -4.24
CA GLN A 410 -10.28 -14.59 -3.28
C GLN A 410 -10.83 -14.05 -1.96
N ARG A 411 -11.65 -14.81 -1.22
CA ARG A 411 -12.32 -14.32 0.01
C ARG A 411 -11.36 -14.05 1.16
N TRP A 412 -10.81 -15.13 1.70
CA TRP A 412 -9.83 -15.16 2.77
C TRP A 412 -8.82 -16.26 2.44
N PHE A 413 -7.57 -16.08 2.82
CA PHE A 413 -6.50 -17.03 2.53
C PHE A 413 -5.59 -17.16 3.76
N GLY A 414 -4.87 -18.28 3.88
CA GLY A 414 -4.14 -18.63 5.11
C GLY A 414 -3.09 -17.62 5.58
N CYS A 415 -2.54 -16.80 4.67
CA CYS A 415 -1.70 -15.64 5.00
C CYS A 415 -2.49 -14.36 4.73
N ALA A 416 -3.37 -13.95 5.64
CA ALA A 416 -4.34 -12.89 5.42
C ALA A 416 -3.77 -11.47 5.67
N CYS A 417 -2.53 -11.21 5.24
CA CYS A 417 -1.93 -9.88 5.42
C CYS A 417 -2.68 -8.79 4.65
N CYS A 418 -3.17 -9.09 3.43
CA CYS A 418 -3.75 -8.10 2.53
C CYS A 418 -5.12 -7.56 2.99
N PRO A 419 -6.13 -8.36 3.36
CA PRO A 419 -7.47 -7.80 3.60
C PRO A 419 -7.52 -6.77 4.74
N PRO A 420 -6.92 -7.00 5.93
CA PRO A 420 -6.84 -5.98 6.97
C PRO A 420 -5.97 -4.78 6.57
N ASN A 421 -4.90 -5.00 5.78
CA ASN A 421 -4.04 -3.92 5.28
C ASN A 421 -4.80 -2.99 4.32
N ILE A 422 -5.66 -3.57 3.47
CA ILE A 422 -6.56 -2.84 2.58
C ILE A 422 -7.63 -2.09 3.37
N ALA A 423 -8.17 -2.71 4.44
CA ALA A 423 -9.13 -2.02 5.30
C ALA A 423 -8.51 -0.76 5.93
N ARG A 424 -7.33 -0.88 6.55
CA ARG A 424 -6.69 0.26 7.23
C ARG A 424 -6.28 1.40 6.28
N ILE A 425 -5.90 1.11 5.03
CA ILE A 425 -5.50 2.18 4.09
C ILE A 425 -6.70 3.00 3.64
N PHE A 426 -7.86 2.38 3.36
CA PHE A 426 -9.05 3.12 2.99
C PHE A 426 -9.65 3.87 4.18
N THR A 427 -9.60 3.29 5.38
CA THR A 427 -10.10 4.00 6.57
C THR A 427 -9.21 5.17 6.97
N SER A 428 -7.93 5.15 6.63
CA SER A 428 -6.96 6.21 6.93
C SER A 428 -6.59 7.10 5.73
N ILE A 429 -7.32 7.01 4.61
CA ILE A 429 -6.94 7.70 3.35
C ILE A 429 -6.77 9.21 3.51
N GLY A 430 -7.48 9.84 4.47
CA GLY A 430 -7.36 11.26 4.78
C GLY A 430 -5.94 11.70 5.13
N HIS A 431 -5.14 10.83 5.75
CA HIS A 431 -3.72 11.09 6.06
C HIS A 431 -2.83 11.24 4.81
N TYR A 432 -3.31 10.79 3.65
CA TYR A 432 -2.57 10.82 2.38
C TYR A 432 -3.03 11.98 1.47
N ILE A 433 -4.22 12.56 1.75
CA ILE A 433 -4.75 13.67 0.97
C ILE A 433 -3.92 14.94 1.18
N TYR A 434 -3.52 15.20 2.43
CA TYR A 434 -2.83 16.42 2.81
C TYR A 434 -1.52 16.15 3.55
N THR A 435 -0.53 17.03 3.37
CA THR A 435 0.64 17.14 4.26
C THR A 435 0.68 18.55 4.85
N PRO A 436 0.13 18.75 6.05
CA PRO A 436 0.22 20.01 6.78
C PRO A 436 1.68 20.28 7.20
N CYS A 437 2.21 21.44 6.81
CA CYS A 437 3.49 21.94 7.27
C CYS A 437 3.33 23.36 7.83
N SER A 438 4.30 23.80 8.64
CA SER A 438 4.29 25.17 9.19
C SER A 438 4.24 26.26 8.12
N ASP A 439 4.83 26.01 6.94
CA ASP A 439 4.98 26.96 5.84
C ASP A 439 3.90 26.83 4.74
N ALA A 440 3.35 25.63 4.55
CA ALA A 440 2.30 25.37 3.57
C ALA A 440 1.48 24.11 3.91
N LEU A 441 0.22 24.11 3.47
CA LEU A 441 -0.61 22.92 3.37
C LEU A 441 -0.46 22.32 1.98
N TYR A 442 0.17 21.14 1.89
CA TYR A 442 0.31 20.41 0.63
C TYR A 442 -0.94 19.59 0.38
N ILE A 443 -1.51 19.74 -0.81
CA ILE A 443 -2.67 18.99 -1.29
C ILE A 443 -2.17 17.96 -2.29
N ASN A 444 -2.02 16.73 -1.82
CA ASN A 444 -1.35 15.64 -2.54
C ASN A 444 -2.35 14.87 -3.42
N LEU A 445 -3.53 14.55 -2.90
CA LEU A 445 -4.55 13.78 -3.65
C LEU A 445 -5.80 14.61 -3.86
N TYR A 446 -6.38 14.48 -5.05
CA TYR A 446 -7.64 15.13 -5.41
C TYR A 446 -8.81 14.20 -5.15
N ILE A 447 -9.18 14.07 -3.88
CA ILE A 447 -10.30 13.24 -3.40
C ILE A 447 -11.30 14.19 -2.75
N GLY A 448 -12.54 14.20 -3.25
CA GLY A 448 -13.59 15.07 -2.69
C GLY A 448 -13.76 14.85 -1.18
N ASN A 449 -13.67 15.94 -0.40
CA ASN A 449 -13.76 15.90 1.05
C ASN A 449 -14.05 17.27 1.65
N SER A 450 -14.53 17.32 2.89
CA SER A 450 -14.43 18.50 3.75
C SER A 450 -13.38 18.25 4.83
N VAL A 451 -12.51 19.23 5.10
CA VAL A 451 -11.47 19.11 6.12
C VAL A 451 -11.32 20.38 6.96
N ALA A 452 -10.99 20.23 8.25
CA ALA A 452 -10.46 21.29 9.09
C ALA A 452 -9.01 20.96 9.50
N VAL A 453 -8.04 21.78 9.09
CA VAL A 453 -6.61 21.56 9.32
C VAL A 453 -6.03 22.70 10.15
N SER A 454 -5.18 22.38 11.14
CA SER A 454 -4.42 23.38 11.87
C SER A 454 -3.25 23.90 11.01
N VAL A 455 -3.23 25.20 10.73
CA VAL A 455 -2.17 25.88 9.96
C VAL A 455 -1.80 27.19 10.66
N GLY A 456 -0.53 27.38 10.99
CA GLY A 456 -0.04 28.61 11.63
C GLY A 456 -0.79 29.00 12.93
N GLY A 457 -1.30 28.03 13.69
CA GLY A 457 -2.10 28.26 14.91
C GLY A 457 -3.59 28.59 14.66
N HIS A 458 -4.05 28.58 13.41
CA HIS A 458 -5.45 28.78 13.02
C HIS A 458 -6.05 27.51 12.41
N THR A 459 -7.37 27.39 12.44
CA THR A 459 -8.07 26.27 11.77
C THR A 459 -8.54 26.69 10.39
N LEU A 460 -7.87 26.19 9.36
CA LEU A 460 -8.27 26.34 7.96
C LEU A 460 -9.27 25.24 7.58
N ARG A 461 -10.48 25.65 7.22
CA ARG A 461 -11.54 24.79 6.68
C ARG A 461 -11.58 24.85 5.16
N LEU A 462 -11.52 23.69 4.51
CA LEU A 462 -11.58 23.52 3.07
C LEU A 462 -12.67 22.52 2.69
N LEU A 463 -13.37 22.81 1.60
CA LEU A 463 -14.24 21.88 0.90
C LEU A 463 -13.64 21.60 -0.48
N MET A 464 -13.19 20.39 -0.71
CA MET A 464 -12.76 19.89 -2.01
C MET A 464 -13.91 19.14 -2.69
N SER A 465 -14.25 19.53 -3.90
CA SER A 465 -15.30 18.91 -4.70
C SER A 465 -14.87 18.70 -6.15
N GLY A 466 -15.57 17.82 -6.85
CA GLY A 466 -15.23 17.42 -8.21
C GLY A 466 -15.67 16.00 -8.50
N LYS A 467 -15.41 15.53 -9.72
CA LYS A 467 -15.63 14.13 -10.11
C LYS A 467 -14.31 13.46 -10.51
N TYR A 468 -13.21 13.83 -9.88
CA TYR A 468 -11.92 13.14 -10.02
C TYR A 468 -12.09 11.66 -9.58
N PRO A 469 -11.46 10.66 -10.24
CA PRO A 469 -10.57 10.72 -11.41
C PRO A 469 -11.32 10.68 -12.77
N TRP A 470 -12.63 10.90 -12.79
CA TRP A 470 -13.45 10.80 -14.01
C TRP A 470 -13.49 12.11 -14.81
N ARG A 471 -13.54 13.25 -14.12
CA ARG A 471 -13.54 14.60 -14.72
C ARG A 471 -12.28 15.36 -14.31
N ASP A 472 -11.89 16.27 -15.16
CA ASP A 472 -10.67 17.09 -15.09
C ASP A 472 -10.76 18.25 -14.09
N GLU A 473 -11.95 18.60 -13.64
CA GLU A 473 -12.17 19.73 -12.74
C GLU A 473 -12.19 19.33 -11.26
N VAL A 474 -11.40 20.06 -10.47
CA VAL A 474 -11.37 20.02 -9.01
C VAL A 474 -11.59 21.44 -8.48
N GLU A 475 -12.54 21.60 -7.57
CA GLU A 475 -12.79 22.86 -6.88
C GLU A 475 -12.42 22.74 -5.41
N ILE A 476 -11.68 23.73 -4.89
CA ILE A 476 -11.30 23.84 -3.48
C ILE A 476 -11.85 25.18 -2.98
N ALA A 477 -12.88 25.12 -2.14
CA ALA A 477 -13.50 26.27 -1.51
C ALA A 477 -12.97 26.46 -0.08
N VAL A 478 -12.71 27.70 0.30
CA VAL A 478 -12.34 28.07 1.67
C VAL A 478 -13.60 28.38 2.46
N GLU A 479 -13.80 27.65 3.56
CA GLU A 479 -14.96 27.77 4.46
C GLU A 479 -14.56 28.32 5.84
N SER A 480 -13.38 28.91 5.94
CA SER A 480 -12.87 29.47 7.20
C SER A 480 -13.56 30.79 7.53
N ALA A 481 -14.20 30.87 8.70
CA ALA A 481 -14.94 32.05 9.14
C ALA A 481 -14.03 33.28 9.36
N GLN A 482 -12.80 33.07 9.82
CA GLN A 482 -11.81 34.12 9.99
C GLN A 482 -10.80 34.08 8.83
N PRO A 483 -10.31 35.24 8.35
CA PRO A 483 -9.24 35.27 7.37
C PRO A 483 -7.93 34.63 7.89
N ILE A 484 -7.30 33.79 7.09
CA ILE A 484 -6.07 33.06 7.47
C ILE A 484 -4.99 33.28 6.42
N ALA A 485 -3.84 33.83 6.84
CA ALA A 485 -2.65 33.96 5.98
C ALA A 485 -1.88 32.64 5.96
N HIS A 486 -1.92 31.94 4.82
CA HIS A 486 -1.21 30.67 4.67
C HIS A 486 -0.96 30.32 3.20
N THR A 487 -0.06 29.36 2.96
CA THR A 487 0.23 28.86 1.62
C THR A 487 -0.54 27.57 1.36
N LEU A 488 -1.25 27.49 0.24
CA LEU A 488 -1.75 26.22 -0.29
C LEU A 488 -0.83 25.77 -1.42
N ALA A 489 -0.28 24.56 -1.30
CA ALA A 489 0.58 23.95 -2.31
C ALA A 489 -0.20 22.84 -3.03
N LEU A 490 -0.64 23.13 -4.26
CA LEU A 490 -1.50 22.24 -5.06
C LEU A 490 -0.63 21.38 -5.98
N ARG A 491 -0.73 20.05 -5.91
CA ARG A 491 0.03 19.18 -6.80
C ARG A 491 -0.37 19.39 -8.26
N LEU A 492 0.61 19.56 -9.13
CA LEU A 492 0.43 19.49 -10.58
C LEU A 492 0.86 18.08 -11.02
N PRO A 493 -0.10 17.16 -11.33
CA PRO A 493 0.24 15.78 -11.60
C PRO A 493 1.13 15.64 -12.84
N GLU A 494 2.14 14.76 -12.78
CA GLU A 494 3.08 14.52 -13.88
C GLU A 494 2.38 14.16 -15.21
N TRP A 495 1.25 13.44 -15.14
CA TRP A 495 0.49 13.03 -16.31
C TRP A 495 -0.26 14.19 -17.00
N CYS A 496 -0.39 15.35 -16.35
CA CYS A 496 -1.14 16.50 -16.87
C CYS A 496 -0.19 17.51 -17.52
N SER A 497 -0.26 17.65 -18.86
CA SER A 497 0.65 18.52 -19.61
C SER A 497 0.32 20.01 -19.54
N ALA A 498 -0.94 20.37 -19.27
CA ALA A 498 -1.40 21.75 -19.26
C ALA A 498 -2.40 21.98 -18.10
N PRO A 499 -1.96 21.89 -16.83
CA PRO A 499 -2.83 22.21 -15.72
C PRO A 499 -3.14 23.71 -15.70
N GLU A 500 -4.40 24.06 -15.47
CA GLU A 500 -4.83 25.45 -15.33
C GLU A 500 -5.41 25.67 -13.94
N THR A 501 -5.10 26.81 -13.33
CA THR A 501 -5.65 27.17 -12.02
C THR A 501 -6.22 28.57 -12.07
N THR A 502 -7.45 28.71 -11.60
CA THR A 502 -8.10 30.01 -11.39
C THR A 502 -8.46 30.17 -9.92
N LEU A 503 -8.48 31.41 -9.48
CA LEU A 503 -8.89 31.80 -8.14
C LEU A 503 -9.96 32.88 -8.27
N ASN A 504 -11.17 32.61 -7.79
CA ASN A 504 -12.32 33.50 -7.91
C ASN A 504 -12.58 33.95 -9.36
N GLY A 505 -12.31 33.09 -10.34
CA GLY A 505 -12.48 33.34 -11.77
C GLY A 505 -11.25 33.91 -12.48
N GLU A 506 -10.23 34.37 -11.75
CA GLU A 506 -9.02 34.96 -12.32
C GLU A 506 -7.87 33.95 -12.41
N PRO A 507 -7.07 33.92 -13.49
CA PRO A 507 -5.91 33.03 -13.60
C PRO A 507 -4.88 33.24 -12.47
N VAL A 508 -4.35 32.14 -11.93
CA VAL A 508 -3.32 32.16 -10.89
C VAL A 508 -1.94 32.04 -11.52
N ASN A 509 -1.17 33.13 -11.50
CA ASN A 509 0.24 33.15 -11.92
C ASN A 509 1.17 33.05 -10.70
N CYS A 510 1.19 31.89 -10.06
CA CYS A 510 2.07 31.61 -8.92
C CYS A 510 3.25 30.69 -9.30
N GLU A 511 4.28 30.68 -8.47
CA GLU A 511 5.44 29.84 -8.66
C GLU A 511 5.08 28.35 -8.47
N SER A 512 5.52 27.51 -9.40
CA SER A 512 5.54 26.06 -9.23
C SER A 512 6.90 25.60 -8.71
N ARG A 513 6.92 24.90 -7.58
CA ARG A 513 8.13 24.33 -6.98
C ARG A 513 7.97 22.83 -6.87
N LYS A 514 8.86 22.07 -7.53
CA LYS A 514 8.87 20.60 -7.51
C LYS A 514 7.49 19.99 -7.77
N GLY A 515 6.79 20.54 -8.77
CA GLY A 515 5.46 20.06 -9.17
C GLY A 515 4.32 20.46 -8.23
N TYR A 516 4.50 21.43 -7.35
CA TYR A 516 3.42 22.05 -6.57
C TYR A 516 3.28 23.54 -6.89
N LEU A 517 2.07 23.97 -7.25
CA LEU A 517 1.72 25.39 -7.39
C LEU A 517 1.51 26.00 -6.00
N HIS A 518 2.38 26.95 -5.60
CA HIS A 518 2.35 27.55 -4.28
C HIS A 518 1.57 28.87 -4.28
N ILE A 519 0.38 28.86 -3.69
CA ILE A 519 -0.50 30.03 -3.61
C ILE A 519 -0.45 30.58 -2.18
N HIS A 520 0.37 31.61 -1.96
CA HIS A 520 0.47 32.30 -0.68
C HIS A 520 -0.46 33.50 -0.64
N ARG A 521 -1.41 33.53 0.31
CA ARG A 521 -2.33 34.67 0.50
C ARG A 521 -3.04 34.63 1.85
N THR A 522 -3.81 35.68 2.11
CA THR A 522 -4.86 35.66 3.13
C THR A 522 -6.15 35.08 2.54
N TRP A 523 -6.47 33.86 2.94
CA TRP A 523 -7.67 33.13 2.56
C TRP A 523 -8.88 33.61 3.35
N ARG A 524 -10.02 33.80 2.69
CA ARG A 524 -11.28 34.25 3.28
C ARG A 524 -12.40 33.30 2.90
N GLN A 525 -13.45 33.26 3.72
CA GLN A 525 -14.67 32.54 3.39
C GLN A 525 -15.16 32.89 1.98
N GLY A 526 -15.43 31.87 1.18
CA GLY A 526 -15.94 32.02 -0.18
C GLY A 526 -14.85 32.13 -1.26
N ASP A 527 -13.56 32.21 -0.89
CA ASP A 527 -12.49 32.01 -1.87
C ASP A 527 -12.59 30.63 -2.51
N ARG A 528 -12.53 30.57 -3.85
CA ARG A 528 -12.61 29.32 -4.62
C ARG A 528 -11.43 29.20 -5.57
N ILE A 529 -10.69 28.11 -5.40
CA ILE A 529 -9.68 27.68 -6.36
C ILE A 529 -10.33 26.64 -7.26
N LYS A 530 -10.22 26.84 -8.57
CA LYS A 530 -10.62 25.85 -9.56
C LYS A 530 -9.38 25.40 -10.32
N LEU A 531 -9.08 24.11 -10.18
CA LEU A 531 -7.98 23.43 -10.84
C LEU A 531 -8.55 22.57 -11.97
N SER A 532 -8.14 22.88 -13.20
CA SER A 532 -8.42 22.07 -14.39
C SER A 532 -7.19 21.21 -14.70
N LEU A 533 -7.39 19.90 -14.77
CA LEU A 533 -6.37 18.90 -15.06
C LEU A 533 -6.78 18.11 -16.32
N PRO A 534 -6.58 18.64 -17.53
CA PRO A 534 -7.05 18.01 -18.77
C PRO A 534 -6.71 16.51 -18.85
N MET A 535 -7.75 15.67 -18.79
CA MET A 535 -7.63 14.21 -18.76
C MET A 535 -7.69 13.61 -20.17
N GLU A 536 -6.69 13.94 -20.98
CA GLU A 536 -6.51 13.33 -22.30
C GLU A 536 -6.21 11.83 -22.16
N VAL A 537 -6.70 11.04 -23.13
CA VAL A 537 -6.30 9.63 -23.23
C VAL A 537 -4.88 9.58 -23.76
N ARG A 538 -3.97 9.02 -22.96
CA ARG A 538 -2.55 8.90 -23.27
C ARG A 538 -2.19 7.46 -23.61
N ARG A 539 -1.36 7.33 -24.65
CA ARG A 539 -0.55 6.14 -24.89
C ARG A 539 0.69 6.20 -24.01
N VAL A 540 0.90 5.15 -23.22
CA VAL A 540 2.03 5.01 -22.31
C VAL A 540 2.98 3.96 -22.87
N TYR A 541 4.24 4.35 -22.99
CA TYR A 541 5.32 3.49 -23.50
C TYR A 541 6.27 3.13 -22.38
N GLY A 542 6.70 1.87 -22.36
CA GLY A 542 7.76 1.42 -21.46
C GLY A 542 9.12 1.94 -21.89
N HIS A 543 10.03 2.11 -20.93
CA HIS A 543 11.45 2.29 -21.23
C HIS A 543 11.96 1.13 -22.12
N PRO A 544 12.81 1.35 -23.15
CA PRO A 544 13.24 0.30 -24.09
C PRO A 544 13.94 -0.91 -23.46
N GLN A 545 14.44 -0.78 -22.23
CA GLN A 545 15.03 -1.92 -21.48
C GLN A 545 13.98 -2.86 -20.88
N LEU A 546 12.70 -2.45 -20.84
CA LEU A 546 11.58 -3.29 -20.39
C LEU A 546 11.22 -4.29 -21.50
N ARG A 547 11.96 -5.40 -21.58
CA ARG A 547 11.85 -6.41 -22.67
C ARG A 547 10.42 -6.89 -22.95
N ASN A 548 9.60 -7.04 -21.91
CA ASN A 548 8.24 -7.57 -22.01
C ASN A 548 7.26 -6.57 -22.65
N LEU A 549 7.69 -5.32 -22.84
CA LEU A 549 6.88 -4.22 -23.37
C LEU A 549 7.27 -3.84 -24.80
N ALA A 550 8.25 -4.54 -25.40
CA ALA A 550 8.66 -4.27 -26.77
C ALA A 550 7.48 -4.41 -27.74
N GLY A 551 7.23 -3.36 -28.53
CA GLY A 551 6.10 -3.30 -29.46
C GLY A 551 4.73 -3.23 -28.79
N LYS A 552 4.66 -2.87 -27.51
CA LYS A 552 3.40 -2.75 -26.76
C LYS A 552 3.16 -1.34 -26.24
N VAL A 553 1.88 -1.02 -26.07
CA VAL A 553 1.39 0.25 -25.51
C VAL A 553 0.36 -0.05 -24.41
N ALA A 554 0.37 0.77 -23.37
CA ALA A 554 -0.68 0.80 -22.35
C ALA A 554 -1.49 2.09 -22.49
N ILE A 555 -2.76 2.08 -22.08
CA ILE A 555 -3.64 3.24 -22.15
C ILE A 555 -3.88 3.80 -20.76
N GLN A 556 -3.72 5.11 -20.61
CA GLN A 556 -3.94 5.83 -19.35
C GLN A 556 -4.82 7.05 -19.59
N ARG A 557 -5.74 7.35 -18.68
CA ARG A 557 -6.49 8.61 -18.66
C ARG A 557 -6.51 9.16 -17.25
N GLY A 558 -5.96 10.36 -17.06
CA GLY A 558 -5.71 10.87 -15.70
C GLY A 558 -4.80 9.91 -14.92
N PRO A 559 -5.13 9.55 -13.67
CA PRO A 559 -4.37 8.60 -12.86
C PRO A 559 -4.69 7.12 -13.15
N LEU A 560 -5.70 6.85 -14.00
CA LEU A 560 -6.22 5.51 -14.24
C LEU A 560 -5.50 4.84 -15.41
N VAL A 561 -4.88 3.69 -15.15
CA VAL A 561 -4.45 2.74 -16.17
C VAL A 561 -5.66 1.93 -16.61
N TYR A 562 -5.75 1.64 -17.90
CA TYR A 562 -6.84 0.86 -18.50
C TYR A 562 -6.37 -0.51 -18.97
N CYS A 563 -7.28 -1.47 -19.03
CA CYS A 563 -7.03 -2.82 -19.54
C CYS A 563 -8.15 -3.31 -20.46
N LEU A 564 -7.85 -4.34 -21.24
CA LEU A 564 -8.85 -5.15 -21.94
C LEU A 564 -9.24 -6.34 -21.06
N GLU A 565 -10.53 -6.64 -20.98
CA GLU A 565 -11.06 -7.91 -20.45
C GLU A 565 -11.72 -8.73 -21.56
N GLU A 566 -11.67 -10.06 -21.42
CA GLU A 566 -12.35 -11.01 -22.30
C GLU A 566 -13.85 -10.70 -22.44
N ALA A 567 -14.48 -10.25 -21.35
CA ALA A 567 -15.90 -9.94 -21.29
C ALA A 567 -16.34 -8.89 -22.33
N ASP A 568 -15.47 -7.95 -22.72
CA ASP A 568 -15.80 -6.91 -23.72
C ASP A 568 -15.14 -7.16 -25.08
N ASN A 569 -14.04 -7.92 -25.12
CA ASN A 569 -13.17 -7.99 -26.29
C ASN A 569 -13.09 -9.40 -26.91
N GLY A 570 -13.68 -10.41 -26.27
CA GLY A 570 -13.56 -11.82 -26.61
C GLY A 570 -12.24 -12.46 -26.12
N THR A 571 -12.12 -13.77 -26.30
CA THR A 571 -10.94 -14.57 -25.90
C THR A 571 -9.68 -14.18 -26.69
N GLU A 572 -8.53 -14.73 -26.33
CA GLU A 572 -7.26 -14.55 -27.04
C GLU A 572 -6.82 -13.09 -27.16
N LEU A 573 -6.79 -12.35 -26.05
CA LEU A 573 -6.39 -10.94 -26.02
C LEU A 573 -4.94 -10.72 -26.49
N HIS A 574 -4.12 -11.77 -26.52
CA HIS A 574 -2.78 -11.74 -27.11
C HIS A 574 -2.79 -11.47 -28.64
N ASN A 575 -3.91 -11.75 -29.32
CA ASN A 575 -4.13 -11.51 -30.75
C ASN A 575 -4.73 -10.13 -31.07
N VAL A 576 -4.97 -9.30 -30.07
CA VAL A 576 -5.49 -7.93 -30.23
C VAL A 576 -4.36 -6.94 -30.47
N TRP A 577 -4.61 -6.01 -31.39
CA TRP A 577 -3.71 -4.94 -31.82
C TRP A 577 -4.41 -3.59 -31.78
N LEU A 578 -3.69 -2.56 -31.35
CA LEU A 578 -4.13 -1.18 -31.38
C LEU A 578 -3.29 -0.41 -32.41
N PRO A 579 -3.89 0.12 -33.50
CA PRO A 579 -3.20 1.03 -34.40
C PRO A 579 -2.75 2.33 -33.70
N ALA A 580 -1.59 2.86 -34.06
CA ALA A 580 -1.05 4.09 -33.49
C ALA A 580 -1.96 5.32 -33.73
N GLU A 581 -2.69 5.33 -34.84
CA GLU A 581 -3.62 6.39 -35.25
C GLU A 581 -5.01 6.30 -34.61
N SER A 582 -5.31 5.20 -33.88
CA SER A 582 -6.63 5.00 -33.29
C SER A 582 -6.98 6.13 -32.32
N ARG A 583 -8.21 6.63 -32.48
CA ARG A 583 -8.79 7.65 -31.61
C ARG A 583 -9.63 6.98 -30.53
N PHE A 584 -9.66 7.62 -29.36
CA PHE A 584 -10.44 7.13 -28.22
C PHE A 584 -11.71 7.96 -28.04
N SER A 585 -12.82 7.28 -27.84
CA SER A 585 -14.06 7.87 -27.33
C SER A 585 -14.28 7.44 -25.88
N LEU A 586 -14.91 8.32 -25.11
CA LEU A 586 -15.33 8.00 -23.74
C LEU A 586 -16.72 7.38 -23.79
N ILE A 587 -16.91 6.27 -23.09
CA ILE A 587 -18.22 5.64 -22.92
C ILE A 587 -18.50 5.47 -21.42
N GLU A 588 -19.75 5.67 -21.02
CA GLU A 588 -20.18 5.45 -19.63
C GLU A 588 -20.37 3.93 -19.40
N GLY A 589 -19.83 3.43 -18.30
CA GLY A 589 -19.96 2.03 -17.93
C GLY A 589 -21.39 1.66 -17.50
N THR A 590 -21.74 0.38 -17.64
CA THR A 590 -23.05 -0.17 -17.28
C THR A 590 -22.91 -1.32 -16.28
N GLY A 591 -24.00 -1.65 -15.58
CA GLY A 591 -24.02 -2.74 -14.59
C GLY A 591 -22.98 -2.53 -13.48
N LEU A 592 -22.09 -3.51 -13.28
CA LEU A 592 -21.00 -3.42 -12.28
C LEU A 592 -19.96 -2.31 -12.60
N LEU A 593 -19.96 -1.81 -13.84
CA LEU A 593 -19.11 -0.71 -14.26
C LEU A 593 -19.83 0.65 -14.25
N SER A 594 -21.06 0.73 -13.74
CA SER A 594 -21.75 2.02 -13.57
C SER A 594 -20.91 3.02 -12.77
N ASP A 595 -21.06 4.30 -13.13
CA ASP A 595 -20.31 5.46 -12.64
C ASP A 595 -18.81 5.48 -13.00
N LYS A 596 -18.39 4.66 -13.97
CA LYS A 596 -17.01 4.61 -14.48
C LYS A 596 -16.97 5.04 -15.93
N ILE A 597 -15.87 5.70 -16.30
CA ILE A 597 -15.58 6.04 -17.69
C ILE A 597 -14.72 4.93 -18.30
N LEU A 598 -15.25 4.28 -19.33
CA LEU A 598 -14.52 3.33 -20.17
C LEU A 598 -14.01 4.05 -21.43
N LEU A 599 -13.09 3.43 -22.15
CA LEU A 599 -12.57 3.95 -23.42
C LEU A 599 -12.93 2.98 -24.54
N GLN A 600 -13.29 3.50 -25.70
CA GLN A 600 -13.46 2.72 -26.92
C GLN A 600 -12.54 3.25 -28.01
N ALA A 601 -11.93 2.35 -28.77
CA ALA A 601 -11.11 2.69 -29.93
C ALA A 601 -11.24 1.63 -31.03
N ASP A 602 -11.02 2.04 -32.27
CA ASP A 602 -10.88 1.09 -33.37
C ASP A 602 -9.56 0.33 -33.20
N GLY A 603 -9.64 -0.99 -33.12
CA GLY A 603 -8.48 -1.87 -33.10
C GLY A 603 -8.56 -2.93 -34.18
N ALA A 604 -7.71 -3.94 -34.05
CA ALA A 604 -7.75 -5.10 -34.93
C ALA A 604 -7.46 -6.39 -34.15
N ARG A 605 -8.00 -7.50 -34.64
CA ARG A 605 -7.73 -8.84 -34.13
C ARG A 605 -7.11 -9.69 -35.22
N LEU A 606 -6.08 -10.46 -34.86
CA LEU A 606 -5.54 -11.47 -35.76
C LEU A 606 -6.52 -12.64 -35.89
N GLN A 607 -7.36 -12.60 -36.93
CA GLN A 607 -8.30 -13.67 -37.19
C GLN A 607 -7.59 -14.84 -37.86
N HIS A 608 -7.82 -16.03 -37.32
CA HIS A 608 -7.29 -17.28 -37.81
C HIS A 608 -8.38 -18.37 -37.72
N THR A 609 -8.28 -19.39 -38.58
CA THR A 609 -9.20 -20.54 -38.52
C THR A 609 -8.65 -21.57 -37.53
N HIS A 610 -9.45 -21.89 -36.50
CA HIS A 610 -9.22 -23.04 -35.64
C HIS A 610 -9.59 -24.32 -36.42
N SER A 611 -8.60 -24.95 -37.03
CA SER A 611 -8.71 -26.33 -37.53
C SER A 611 -7.75 -27.18 -36.73
N GLU A 612 -8.22 -28.29 -36.17
CA GLU A 612 -7.38 -29.27 -35.45
C GLU A 612 -6.31 -29.89 -36.38
N GLU A 613 -6.52 -29.81 -37.70
CA GLU A 613 -5.61 -30.33 -38.73
C GLU A 613 -4.55 -29.30 -39.17
N ARG A 614 -4.59 -28.05 -38.68
CA ARG A 614 -3.60 -27.03 -39.05
C ARG A 614 -2.25 -27.30 -38.36
N ALA A 615 -1.17 -27.17 -39.13
CA ALA A 615 0.19 -27.25 -38.60
C ALA A 615 0.46 -26.15 -37.57
N LEU A 616 1.18 -26.50 -36.49
CA LEU A 616 1.58 -25.59 -35.41
C LEU A 616 2.54 -24.48 -35.90
N TYR A 617 3.38 -24.78 -36.89
CA TYR A 617 4.34 -23.84 -37.48
C TYR A 617 4.11 -23.74 -39.00
N GLN A 618 4.16 -22.52 -39.54
CA GLN A 618 4.05 -22.25 -40.98
C GLN A 618 5.26 -21.43 -41.43
N TYR A 619 5.88 -21.83 -42.54
CA TYR A 619 7.01 -21.13 -43.14
C TYR A 619 6.51 -20.07 -44.13
N ASP A 620 7.10 -18.88 -44.10
CA ASP A 620 6.92 -17.78 -45.06
C ASP A 620 5.50 -17.23 -45.24
N LYS A 621 4.54 -17.65 -44.39
CA LYS A 621 3.14 -17.21 -44.42
C LYS A 621 2.63 -16.96 -43.01
N ALA A 622 2.13 -15.75 -42.77
CA ALA A 622 1.46 -15.43 -41.51
C ALA A 622 0.15 -16.24 -41.37
N PRO A 623 -0.12 -16.85 -40.20
CA PRO A 623 -1.23 -17.80 -40.02
C PRO A 623 -2.64 -17.19 -40.00
N GLY A 624 -2.73 -15.85 -40.04
CA GLY A 624 -3.97 -15.09 -39.98
C GLY A 624 -3.85 -13.70 -40.63
N ARG A 625 -4.97 -12.99 -40.68
CA ARG A 625 -5.03 -11.59 -41.13
C ARG A 625 -5.65 -10.74 -40.03
N LEU A 626 -5.14 -9.53 -39.86
CA LEU A 626 -5.77 -8.56 -38.98
C LEU A 626 -7.11 -8.15 -39.57
N GLN A 627 -8.16 -8.26 -38.77
CA GLN A 627 -9.50 -7.76 -39.08
C GLN A 627 -9.86 -6.64 -38.11
N PRO A 628 -10.50 -5.55 -38.56
CA PRO A 628 -10.97 -4.50 -37.68
C PRO A 628 -11.90 -5.03 -36.59
N GLN A 629 -11.70 -4.57 -35.36
CA GLN A 629 -12.55 -4.87 -34.21
C GLN A 629 -12.57 -3.66 -33.27
N PRO A 630 -13.74 -3.20 -32.81
CA PRO A 630 -13.80 -2.21 -31.74
C PRO A 630 -13.25 -2.81 -30.44
N LEU A 631 -12.37 -2.06 -29.77
CA LEU A 631 -11.78 -2.44 -28.48
C LEU A 631 -12.42 -1.61 -27.39
N THR A 632 -12.78 -2.27 -26.28
CA THR A 632 -13.31 -1.62 -25.09
C THR A 632 -12.34 -1.81 -23.95
N PHE A 633 -11.94 -0.69 -23.35
CA PHE A 633 -10.99 -0.63 -22.27
C PHE A 633 -11.69 -0.18 -21.00
N ILE A 634 -11.47 -0.91 -19.91
CA ILE A 634 -12.00 -0.55 -18.60
C ILE A 634 -10.87 -0.06 -17.69
N PRO A 635 -11.14 0.77 -16.67
CA PRO A 635 -10.13 1.09 -15.65
C PRO A 635 -9.62 -0.20 -15.03
N TRP A 636 -8.31 -0.41 -15.02
CA TRP A 636 -7.73 -1.70 -14.67
C TRP A 636 -8.15 -2.15 -13.28
N PHE A 637 -8.23 -1.25 -12.29
CA PHE A 637 -8.71 -1.61 -10.95
C PHE A 637 -10.09 -2.30 -10.92
N SER A 638 -10.91 -2.11 -11.96
CA SER A 638 -12.25 -2.69 -12.06
C SER A 638 -12.30 -4.12 -12.61
N TRP A 639 -11.17 -4.66 -13.07
CA TRP A 639 -11.08 -6.01 -13.63
C TRP A 639 -11.48 -7.10 -12.62
N ALA A 640 -11.80 -8.29 -13.13
CA ALA A 640 -12.19 -9.48 -12.37
C ALA A 640 -13.39 -9.27 -11.41
N ASN A 641 -14.28 -8.32 -11.74
CA ASN A 641 -15.58 -8.16 -11.09
C ASN A 641 -16.74 -8.77 -11.92
N ARG A 642 -16.49 -9.23 -13.14
CA ARG A 642 -17.51 -9.74 -14.09
C ARG A 642 -17.33 -11.22 -14.46
N GLY A 643 -16.65 -11.98 -13.61
CA GLY A 643 -16.31 -13.39 -13.83
C GLY A 643 -14.84 -13.62 -14.16
N GLU A 644 -14.48 -14.89 -14.32
CA GLU A 644 -13.16 -15.32 -14.78
C GLU A 644 -13.02 -15.09 -16.29
N GLY A 645 -11.90 -14.51 -16.72
CA GLY A 645 -11.59 -14.30 -18.14
C GLY A 645 -10.16 -13.78 -18.33
N GLU A 646 -9.72 -13.69 -19.59
CA GLU A 646 -8.46 -13.04 -19.94
C GLU A 646 -8.46 -11.54 -19.59
N MET A 647 -7.30 -11.01 -19.22
CA MET A 647 -7.08 -9.58 -19.00
C MET A 647 -5.69 -9.18 -19.48
N ARG A 648 -5.53 -8.00 -20.09
CA ARG A 648 -4.20 -7.41 -20.32
C ARG A 648 -4.19 -5.88 -20.32
N ILE A 649 -3.11 -5.31 -19.79
CA ILE A 649 -2.82 -3.85 -19.88
C ILE A 649 -2.04 -3.51 -21.15
N TRP A 650 -0.97 -4.26 -21.43
CA TRP A 650 -0.04 -3.98 -22.52
C TRP A 650 -0.47 -4.67 -23.81
N ILE A 651 -0.88 -3.88 -24.80
CA ILE A 651 -1.46 -4.34 -26.07
C ILE A 651 -0.43 -4.13 -27.17
N ASN A 652 -0.40 -5.02 -28.17
CA ASN A 652 0.50 -4.85 -29.30
C ASN A 652 0.11 -3.59 -30.08
N GLU A 653 1.06 -2.71 -30.36
CA GLU A 653 0.85 -1.51 -31.19
C GLU A 653 1.44 -1.74 -32.58
N ARG A 654 0.81 -1.16 -33.60
CA ARG A 654 1.29 -1.18 -34.98
C ARG A 654 1.29 0.20 -35.60
#